data_AF-A0A6C0QAE3-F1
#
_entry.id   AF-A0A6C0QAE3-F1
#
_cell.length_a   1.000
_cell.length_b   1.000
_cell.length_c   1.000
_cell.angle_alpha   90.00
_cell.angle_beta   90.00
_cell.angle_gamma   90.00
#
_symmetry.space_group_name_H-M   'P 1'
#
loop_
_entity.id
_entity.type
_entity.pdbx_description
1 polymer ?
#
loop_
_entity_poly.entity_id
_entity_poly.type
_entity_poly.pdbx_seq_one_letter_code
_entity_poly.pdbx_strand_id
1 'polypeptide(L)'
;MTRWTDERIPLWVPPVDGEALDSWIEAYARRLAVSGGEFVRFIGLTTADPRFMVRRLTGTEHDALARSTGLTPEALAAMTLDRFDGVIVAIAPEDRTMGRPPAWRHYGSRSRFCPACLADGHGRWQLSWRLPWSFACTRHNLLLRDYCPPCGNPPPVSTPVRAAPSAPGLCLHATGIGLSVRCGHPLAESPTPALPSDGMVIAAQISVTRDILNASVEQEALARSQELYALARRALRGIRHLASLPTAVADILAECGGELPGRAENDEGSDAHSTAVGTALAIIATDRDHPTCEEVFGWLQTTDRPRKTQSDYATKKIAEWLPAGRRVVTRMLTDADSELTLPSRLRYGTATSTPAWPDLSDNDVRRRASKLPSMIWPSWTYRLLPFDSGARPAGVRRACASMTLLTGATLGYRQAASLLGNTSPKSNRQDLDTALASGGTELLAAALPALARALDGHSVPIDYSRRRSLFTPDTVVFDEDAYQAVCSRHGWRVRTPARVKRLRWLLARLLLGADPGAASRTPARQLALHYELHPDLRRLLHEQASVNLKAHDIDEPMLWEPPPDWFADLRLPAGPETIDRSQLAQLASGGPSPADLARQLGLDTAHLHLAVETLGITAPKPARPRPSIPSTQRIPRENVLAPQRLRQLYLEQRLPQWRIAELAGCSSSTVRHAVNEAGITRRRRRPAGFLEDIVSRTWLETEYRDKGRSSPDIARELGVGKNSVMRLVNKWGIPHHPVSEFTNPFASLDTGLSPAMQAVSRTKNCVQRLRHLLQLPGHRNLQAAAVALNTQWNTLNYQLKRIEETAGFTIIERSRPLTATDQGKVFLAEAEALLNHLA
;
A
#
# COMPACT_ATOMS: atom_id res chain seq x y z
N MET A 1 -20.02 -24.06 56.03
CA MET A 1 -19.66 -25.35 56.66
C MET A 1 -20.54 -26.44 56.11
N THR A 2 -20.01 -27.64 55.91
CA THR A 2 -20.78 -28.83 55.53
C THR A 2 -21.47 -29.47 56.74
N ARG A 3 -22.41 -30.40 56.50
CA ARG A 3 -23.07 -31.18 57.58
C ARG A 3 -22.04 -32.01 58.36
N TRP A 4 -22.25 -32.19 59.66
CA TRP A 4 -21.36 -32.98 60.52
C TRP A 4 -21.28 -34.44 60.06
N THR A 5 -20.07 -35.01 60.05
CA THR A 5 -19.77 -36.40 59.68
C THR A 5 -18.88 -37.04 60.74
N ASP A 6 -18.94 -38.37 60.89
CA ASP A 6 -18.11 -39.11 61.86
C ASP A 6 -16.60 -39.01 61.56
N GLU A 7 -16.25 -38.66 60.31
CA GLU A 7 -14.87 -38.41 59.87
C GLU A 7 -14.34 -37.01 60.25
N ARG A 8 -15.19 -36.10 60.76
CA ARG A 8 -14.80 -34.72 61.05
C ARG A 8 -14.01 -34.64 62.36
N ILE A 9 -12.88 -33.93 62.33
CA ILE A 9 -12.06 -33.67 63.52
C ILE A 9 -12.83 -32.77 64.50
N PRO A 10 -13.04 -33.19 65.77
CA PRO A 10 -13.82 -32.41 66.73
C PRO A 10 -13.21 -31.03 67.08
N LEU A 11 -11.87 -30.93 67.04
CA LEU A 11 -11.14 -29.68 67.23
C LEU A 11 -11.09 -28.90 65.91
N TRP A 12 -11.92 -27.86 65.80
CA TRP A 12 -12.04 -27.04 64.60
C TRP A 12 -11.18 -25.76 64.66
N VAL A 13 -10.56 -25.41 63.53
CA VAL A 13 -9.80 -24.17 63.35
C VAL A 13 -10.31 -23.44 62.11
N PRO A 14 -10.96 -22.26 62.23
CA PRO A 14 -11.41 -21.48 61.08
C PRO A 14 -10.22 -20.97 60.26
N PRO A 15 -10.31 -20.87 58.93
CA PRO A 15 -9.41 -20.04 58.14
C PRO A 15 -9.64 -18.56 58.46
N VAL A 16 -8.58 -17.74 58.39
CA VAL A 16 -8.75 -16.28 58.38
C VAL A 16 -8.96 -15.77 56.95
N ASP A 17 -9.50 -14.57 56.81
CA ASP A 17 -9.71 -13.98 55.49
C ASP A 17 -8.38 -13.85 54.73
N GLY A 18 -8.41 -14.24 53.45
CA GLY A 18 -7.25 -14.27 52.56
C GLY A 18 -6.13 -15.27 52.91
N GLU A 19 -6.33 -16.18 53.87
CA GLU A 19 -5.28 -17.10 54.31
C GLU A 19 -4.83 -18.08 53.21
N ALA A 20 -3.53 -18.36 53.15
CA ALA A 20 -2.99 -19.41 52.30
C ALA A 20 -3.24 -20.80 52.90
N LEU A 21 -3.49 -21.81 52.05
CA LEU A 21 -3.82 -23.16 52.52
C LEU A 21 -2.70 -23.80 53.37
N ASP A 22 -1.43 -23.58 52.98
CA ASP A 22 -0.26 -24.06 53.71
C ASP A 22 -0.18 -23.45 55.12
N SER A 23 -0.47 -22.15 55.26
CA SER A 23 -0.59 -21.47 56.55
C SER A 23 -1.72 -22.04 57.41
N TRP A 24 -2.89 -22.26 56.80
CA TRP A 24 -4.03 -22.77 57.53
C TRP A 24 -3.79 -24.20 58.04
N ILE A 25 -3.20 -25.07 57.21
CA ILE A 25 -2.77 -26.42 57.59
C ILE A 25 -1.81 -26.36 58.79
N GLU A 26 -0.81 -25.48 58.76
CA GLU A 26 0.15 -25.34 59.85
C GLU A 26 -0.49 -24.84 61.15
N ALA A 27 -1.46 -23.94 61.07
CA ALA A 27 -2.20 -23.49 62.25
C ALA A 27 -3.13 -24.58 62.81
N TYR A 28 -3.78 -25.36 61.94
CA TYR A 28 -4.58 -26.51 62.35
C TYR A 28 -3.70 -27.55 63.04
N ALA A 29 -2.57 -27.89 62.44
CA ALA A 29 -1.59 -28.83 62.99
C ALA A 29 -1.07 -28.36 64.35
N ARG A 30 -0.75 -27.07 64.50
CA ARG A 30 -0.34 -26.47 65.78
C ARG A 30 -1.41 -26.59 66.85
N ARG A 31 -2.68 -26.40 66.50
CA ARG A 31 -3.79 -26.59 67.44
C ARG A 31 -3.90 -28.04 67.93
N LEU A 32 -3.51 -28.99 67.09
CA LEU A 32 -3.46 -30.42 67.39
C LEU A 32 -2.11 -30.88 67.95
N ALA A 33 -1.15 -29.97 68.16
CA ALA A 33 0.22 -30.27 68.59
C ALA A 33 0.99 -31.26 67.69
N VAL A 34 0.74 -31.22 66.39
CA VAL A 34 1.45 -32.01 65.36
C VAL A 34 2.08 -31.10 64.30
N SER A 35 2.94 -31.65 63.44
CA SER A 35 3.43 -30.96 62.25
C SER A 35 2.40 -30.96 61.10
N GLY A 36 2.49 -29.99 60.18
CA GLY A 36 1.62 -29.96 58.99
C GLY A 36 1.66 -31.25 58.16
N GLY A 37 2.85 -31.85 58.03
CA GLY A 37 3.05 -33.14 57.35
C GLY A 37 2.36 -34.31 58.06
N GLU A 38 2.33 -34.31 59.39
CA GLU A 38 1.60 -35.31 60.18
C GLU A 38 0.08 -35.12 60.08
N PHE A 39 -0.39 -33.87 60.07
CA PHE A 39 -1.80 -33.55 59.88
C PHE A 39 -2.33 -34.07 58.53
N VAL A 40 -1.65 -33.77 57.41
CA VAL A 40 -2.09 -34.25 56.09
C VAL A 40 -2.05 -35.79 55.99
N ARG A 41 -1.05 -36.43 56.60
CA ARG A 41 -1.00 -37.91 56.72
C ARG A 41 -2.16 -38.47 57.54
N PHE A 42 -2.51 -37.81 58.65
CA PHE A 42 -3.59 -38.23 59.55
C PHE A 42 -4.95 -38.26 58.84
N ILE A 43 -5.22 -37.30 57.96
CA ILE A 43 -6.45 -37.25 57.15
C ILE A 43 -6.39 -38.12 55.87
N GLY A 44 -5.38 -39.01 55.75
CA GLY A 44 -5.25 -39.97 54.67
C GLY A 44 -4.44 -39.52 53.44
N LEU A 45 -3.81 -38.33 53.48
CA LEU A 45 -3.00 -37.80 52.39
C LEU A 45 -1.50 -38.08 52.61
N THR A 46 -1.08 -39.32 52.39
CA THR A 46 0.26 -39.82 52.77
C THR A 46 1.41 -39.29 51.92
N THR A 47 1.16 -38.90 50.67
CA THR A 47 2.14 -38.35 49.72
C THR A 47 1.97 -36.85 49.46
N ALA A 48 0.96 -36.22 50.07
CA ALA A 48 0.68 -34.82 49.84
C ALA A 48 1.68 -33.91 50.56
N ASP A 49 1.96 -32.77 49.95
CA ASP A 49 2.85 -31.75 50.49
C ASP A 49 2.12 -30.40 50.42
N PRO A 50 1.87 -29.74 51.58
CA PRO A 50 1.18 -28.45 51.65
C PRO A 50 1.73 -27.38 50.69
N ARG A 51 3.03 -27.44 50.36
CA ARG A 51 3.70 -26.50 49.43
C ARG A 51 3.19 -26.60 47.99
N PHE A 52 2.65 -27.76 47.60
CA PHE A 52 2.02 -27.98 46.30
C PHE A 52 0.49 -27.83 46.40
N MET A 53 -0.10 -28.23 47.51
CA MET A 53 -1.54 -28.10 47.76
C MET A 53 -2.02 -26.64 47.70
N VAL A 54 -1.23 -25.70 48.22
CA VAL A 54 -1.54 -24.26 48.15
C VAL A 54 -1.58 -23.73 46.71
N ARG A 55 -0.98 -24.43 45.74
CA ARG A 55 -1.03 -24.05 44.33
C ARG A 55 -2.34 -24.53 43.71
N ARG A 56 -2.61 -25.82 43.85
CA ARG A 56 -3.82 -26.49 43.36
C ARG A 56 -4.06 -27.76 44.17
N LEU A 57 -5.31 -27.96 44.57
CA LEU A 57 -5.76 -29.20 45.20
C LEU A 57 -6.13 -30.23 44.13
N THR A 58 -5.74 -31.49 44.33
CA THR A 58 -6.37 -32.59 43.58
C THR A 58 -7.77 -32.87 44.12
N GLY A 59 -8.61 -33.56 43.34
CA GLY A 59 -9.94 -33.97 43.83
C GLY A 59 -9.85 -34.79 45.14
N THR A 60 -8.86 -35.68 45.25
CA THR A 60 -8.63 -36.49 46.46
C THR A 60 -8.20 -35.66 47.67
N GLU A 61 -7.33 -34.68 47.49
CA GLU A 61 -6.89 -33.78 48.57
C GLU A 61 -8.04 -32.88 49.04
N HIS A 62 -8.82 -32.36 48.09
CA HIS A 62 -9.99 -31.53 48.33
C HIS A 62 -11.04 -32.27 49.16
N ASP A 63 -11.42 -33.47 48.71
CA ASP A 63 -12.40 -34.34 49.36
C ASP A 63 -11.99 -34.72 50.79
N ALA A 64 -10.72 -35.09 51.00
CA ALA A 64 -10.20 -35.43 52.32
C ALA A 64 -10.25 -34.24 53.28
N LEU A 65 -9.82 -33.05 52.83
CA LEU A 65 -9.87 -31.83 53.63
C LEU A 65 -11.32 -31.44 53.96
N ALA A 66 -12.24 -31.51 53.00
CA ALA A 66 -13.64 -31.15 53.20
C ALA A 66 -14.31 -32.07 54.23
N ARG A 67 -14.11 -33.39 54.13
CA ARG A 67 -14.67 -34.37 55.10
C ARG A 67 -14.07 -34.21 56.49
N SER A 68 -12.75 -34.11 56.61
CA SER A 68 -12.09 -34.08 57.91
C SER A 68 -12.21 -32.75 58.65
N THR A 69 -12.43 -31.63 57.95
CA THR A 69 -12.43 -30.30 58.58
C THR A 69 -13.78 -29.57 58.54
N GLY A 70 -14.70 -30.01 57.67
CA GLY A 70 -16.01 -29.39 57.48
C GLY A 70 -16.00 -28.07 56.70
N LEU A 71 -14.88 -27.72 56.07
CA LEU A 71 -14.78 -26.59 55.14
C LEU A 71 -15.53 -26.89 53.85
N THR A 72 -16.10 -25.84 53.25
CA THR A 72 -16.78 -25.98 51.96
C THR A 72 -15.75 -26.03 50.82
N PRO A 73 -16.13 -26.61 49.66
CA PRO A 73 -15.28 -26.61 48.48
C PRO A 73 -14.74 -25.23 48.11
N GLU A 74 -15.58 -24.20 48.22
CA GLU A 74 -15.26 -22.83 47.85
C GLU A 74 -14.25 -22.22 48.84
N ALA A 75 -14.39 -22.51 50.14
CA ALA A 75 -13.45 -22.04 51.15
C ALA A 75 -12.07 -22.65 50.98
N LEU A 76 -11.99 -23.94 50.61
CA LEU A 76 -10.71 -24.59 50.30
C LEU A 76 -10.09 -24.01 49.02
N ALA A 77 -10.88 -23.84 47.97
CA ALA A 77 -10.41 -23.25 46.71
C ALA A 77 -9.90 -21.81 46.89
N ALA A 78 -10.57 -21.00 47.72
CA ALA A 78 -10.18 -19.61 48.02
C ALA A 78 -8.82 -19.48 48.71
N MET A 79 -8.32 -20.53 49.33
CA MET A 79 -6.99 -20.59 49.96
C MET A 79 -5.89 -21.10 49.02
N THR A 80 -6.19 -21.31 47.72
CA THR A 80 -5.25 -21.81 46.72
C THR A 80 -4.99 -20.82 45.58
N LEU A 81 -3.85 -20.96 44.90
CA LEU A 81 -3.49 -20.13 43.75
C LEU A 81 -4.22 -20.51 42.45
N ASP A 82 -5.06 -21.53 42.48
CA ASP A 82 -5.68 -22.13 41.30
C ASP A 82 -6.47 -21.10 40.48
N ARG A 83 -7.21 -20.22 41.17
CA ARG A 83 -7.97 -19.11 40.56
C ARG A 83 -7.13 -18.07 39.81
N PHE A 84 -5.80 -18.14 39.92
CA PHE A 84 -4.86 -17.20 39.32
C PHE A 84 -4.03 -17.83 38.20
N ASP A 85 -4.24 -19.13 37.92
CA ASP A 85 -3.54 -19.84 36.85
C ASP A 85 -3.90 -19.26 35.47
N GLY A 86 -2.91 -19.17 34.58
CA GLY A 86 -3.04 -18.58 33.25
C GLY A 86 -3.11 -17.03 33.22
N VAL A 87 -3.41 -16.37 34.34
CA VAL A 87 -3.57 -14.90 34.42
C VAL A 87 -2.40 -14.24 35.16
N ILE A 88 -2.04 -14.74 36.34
CA ILE A 88 -1.03 -14.15 37.22
C ILE A 88 0.11 -15.14 37.48
N VAL A 89 -0.25 -16.41 37.69
CA VAL A 89 0.70 -17.51 37.85
C VAL A 89 0.49 -18.54 36.74
N ALA A 90 1.44 -19.45 36.57
CA ALA A 90 1.31 -20.59 35.67
C ALA A 90 1.57 -21.86 36.48
N ILE A 91 0.59 -22.75 36.55
CA ILE A 91 0.64 -23.99 37.34
C ILE A 91 0.60 -25.17 36.38
N ALA A 92 1.69 -25.95 36.34
CA ALA A 92 1.76 -27.14 35.51
C ALA A 92 0.67 -28.16 35.94
N PRO A 93 -0.12 -28.70 35.00
CA PRO A 93 -1.24 -29.56 35.34
C PRO A 93 -0.81 -30.91 35.94
N GLU A 94 0.35 -31.43 35.57
CA GLU A 94 0.79 -32.79 35.97
C GLU A 94 1.37 -32.84 37.38
N ASP A 95 2.26 -31.90 37.72
CA ASP A 95 3.06 -31.94 38.95
C ASP A 95 2.88 -30.71 39.86
N ARG A 96 2.00 -29.77 39.46
CA ARG A 96 1.75 -28.50 40.15
C ARG A 96 3.01 -27.65 40.31
N THR A 97 4.04 -27.87 39.48
CA THR A 97 5.20 -26.98 39.44
C THR A 97 4.81 -25.63 38.88
N MET A 98 5.56 -24.60 39.29
CA MET A 98 5.27 -23.24 38.88
C MET A 98 6.02 -22.97 37.58
N GLY A 99 5.28 -22.77 36.50
CA GLY A 99 5.79 -22.36 35.20
C GLY A 99 6.18 -20.89 35.18
N ARG A 100 6.62 -20.40 34.02
CA ARG A 100 6.94 -18.98 33.85
C ARG A 100 5.65 -18.16 33.92
N PRO A 101 5.49 -17.25 34.91
CA PRO A 101 4.29 -16.42 34.99
C PRO A 101 4.24 -15.45 33.80
N PRO A 102 3.04 -14.99 33.39
CA PRO A 102 2.88 -14.04 32.29
C PRO A 102 3.43 -12.64 32.58
N ALA A 103 3.68 -12.30 33.85
CA ALA A 103 4.26 -11.04 34.32
C ALA A 103 5.52 -11.30 35.17
N TRP A 104 5.72 -10.54 36.26
CA TRP A 104 6.87 -10.65 37.17
C TRP A 104 7.19 -12.12 37.54
N ARG A 105 8.47 -12.52 37.48
CA ARG A 105 9.07 -13.83 37.83
C ARG A 105 9.12 -14.02 39.33
N HIS A 106 7.96 -13.82 39.96
CA HIS A 106 7.67 -14.32 41.28
C HIS A 106 6.89 -15.62 41.09
N TYR A 107 7.61 -16.74 41.04
CA TYR A 107 7.06 -18.06 40.72
C TYR A 107 6.18 -18.65 41.83
N GLY A 108 5.73 -17.88 42.83
CA GLY A 108 4.94 -18.37 43.96
C GLY A 108 5.61 -19.43 44.85
N SER A 109 6.89 -19.72 44.63
CA SER A 109 7.69 -20.68 45.40
C SER A 109 8.24 -20.09 46.71
N ARG A 110 8.15 -18.77 46.86
CA ARG A 110 8.49 -18.02 48.07
C ARG A 110 7.31 -17.12 48.43
N SER A 111 7.23 -16.74 49.70
CA SER A 111 6.20 -15.81 50.15
C SER A 111 6.83 -14.49 50.57
N ARG A 112 6.15 -13.41 50.20
CA ARG A 112 6.31 -12.13 50.88
C ARG A 112 5.66 -12.18 52.26
N PHE A 113 5.93 -11.18 53.11
CA PHE A 113 5.23 -11.02 54.38
C PHE A 113 5.17 -9.57 54.83
N CYS A 114 4.14 -9.27 55.61
CA CYS A 114 4.05 -8.06 56.40
C CYS A 114 4.33 -8.41 57.87
N PRO A 115 5.36 -7.81 58.50
CA PRO A 115 5.68 -8.08 59.90
C PRO A 115 4.51 -7.81 60.85
N ALA A 116 3.78 -6.71 60.64
CA ALA A 116 2.62 -6.33 61.44
C ALA A 116 1.44 -7.31 61.28
N CYS A 117 1.14 -7.78 60.06
CA CYS A 117 0.14 -8.84 59.86
C CYS A 117 0.52 -10.14 60.56
N LEU A 118 1.80 -10.53 60.55
CA LEU A 118 2.25 -11.73 61.25
C LEU A 118 2.13 -11.57 62.77
N ALA A 119 2.36 -10.37 63.31
CA ALA A 119 2.13 -10.05 64.71
C ALA A 119 0.64 -10.14 65.09
N ASP A 120 -0.22 -9.40 64.36
CA ASP A 120 -1.67 -9.35 64.59
C ASP A 120 -2.34 -10.72 64.42
N GLY A 121 -1.87 -11.48 63.43
CA GLY A 121 -2.46 -12.74 63.02
C GLY A 121 -1.86 -13.96 63.71
N HIS A 122 -0.94 -13.82 64.66
CA HIS A 122 -0.24 -14.96 65.27
C HIS A 122 0.44 -15.90 64.25
N GLY A 123 1.09 -15.32 63.24
CA GLY A 123 1.84 -16.06 62.22
C GLY A 123 0.97 -16.66 61.10
N ARG A 124 -0.17 -16.05 60.78
CA ARG A 124 -1.06 -16.46 59.68
C ARG A 124 -0.63 -15.78 58.38
N TRP A 125 -0.24 -16.58 57.39
CA TRP A 125 0.27 -16.08 56.11
C TRP A 125 -0.84 -15.96 55.08
N GLN A 126 -0.84 -14.83 54.37
CA GLN A 126 -1.83 -14.54 53.35
C GLN A 126 -1.48 -15.21 52.02
N LEU A 127 -2.51 -15.63 51.27
CA LEU A 127 -2.38 -16.20 49.93
C LEU A 127 -1.84 -15.17 48.95
N SER A 128 -2.31 -13.93 49.04
CA SER A 128 -1.91 -12.82 48.17
C SER A 128 -0.39 -12.58 48.21
N TRP A 129 0.28 -12.91 49.31
CA TRP A 129 1.73 -12.76 49.44
C TRP A 129 2.56 -13.74 48.60
N ARG A 130 1.92 -14.77 48.01
CA ARG A 130 2.54 -15.65 47.00
C ARG A 130 2.43 -15.07 45.59
N LEU A 131 1.70 -13.97 45.41
CA LEU A 131 1.43 -13.39 44.11
C LEU A 131 2.46 -12.30 43.77
N PRO A 132 2.93 -12.23 42.50
CA PRO A 132 3.84 -11.19 42.04
C PRO A 132 3.32 -9.77 42.26
N TRP A 133 2.00 -9.57 42.22
CA TRP A 133 1.33 -8.28 42.27
C TRP A 133 1.05 -7.74 43.68
N SER A 134 1.42 -8.48 44.72
CA SER A 134 1.30 -8.02 46.12
C SER A 134 2.64 -7.51 46.61
N PHE A 135 2.85 -6.20 46.59
CA PHE A 135 4.09 -5.55 47.00
C PHE A 135 3.92 -4.64 48.24
N ALA A 136 2.70 -4.22 48.57
CA ALA A 136 2.42 -3.42 49.76
C ALA A 136 1.27 -4.04 50.60
N CYS A 137 1.35 -3.86 51.92
CA CYS A 137 0.26 -4.14 52.84
C CYS A 137 -0.60 -2.89 52.98
N THR A 138 -1.85 -2.93 52.49
CA THR A 138 -2.80 -1.82 52.61
C THR A 138 -3.45 -1.71 53.99
N ARG A 139 -3.34 -2.75 54.83
CA ARG A 139 -3.84 -2.72 56.22
C ARG A 139 -2.90 -1.94 57.15
N HIS A 140 -1.60 -2.14 57.00
CA HIS A 140 -0.58 -1.53 57.86
C HIS A 140 0.25 -0.46 57.17
N ASN A 141 -0.02 -0.19 55.88
CA ASN A 141 0.73 0.72 55.03
C ASN A 141 2.24 0.46 55.06
N LEU A 142 2.63 -0.80 54.82
CA LEU A 142 4.02 -1.24 54.83
C LEU A 142 4.40 -1.85 53.48
N LEU A 143 5.62 -1.58 53.02
CA LEU A 143 6.19 -2.33 51.89
C LEU A 143 6.40 -3.80 52.29
N LEU A 144 5.98 -4.77 51.50
CA LEU A 144 6.15 -6.17 51.87
C LEU A 144 7.63 -6.60 51.80
N ARG A 145 8.00 -7.55 52.65
CA ARG A 145 9.35 -8.14 52.69
C ARG A 145 9.38 -9.47 51.95
N ASP A 146 10.36 -9.67 51.06
CA ASP A 146 10.62 -10.99 50.44
C ASP A 146 11.61 -11.83 51.25
N TYR A 147 12.51 -11.18 52.01
CA TYR A 147 13.65 -11.83 52.65
C TYR A 147 13.77 -11.48 54.14
N CYS A 148 14.15 -12.49 54.91
CA CYS A 148 14.52 -12.34 56.32
C CYS A 148 15.80 -11.49 56.44
N PRO A 149 15.81 -10.36 57.17
CA PRO A 149 16.98 -9.48 57.24
C PRO A 149 18.26 -10.17 57.76
N PRO A 150 18.23 -10.98 58.85
CA PRO A 150 19.44 -11.64 59.34
C PRO A 150 20.05 -12.70 58.41
N CYS A 151 19.23 -13.51 57.74
CA CYS A 151 19.74 -14.65 56.96
C CYS A 151 19.71 -14.43 55.44
N GLY A 152 19.12 -13.34 54.94
CA GLY A 152 19.06 -12.99 53.52
C GLY A 152 18.20 -13.92 52.64
N ASN A 153 17.55 -14.92 53.24
CA ASN A 153 16.79 -15.94 52.52
C ASN A 153 15.27 -15.72 52.67
N PRO A 154 14.45 -16.16 51.69
CA PRO A 154 13.01 -16.14 51.84
C PRO A 154 12.58 -17.07 52.99
N PRO A 155 11.79 -16.57 53.96
CA PRO A 155 11.29 -17.39 55.05
C PRO A 155 10.33 -18.47 54.49
N PRO A 156 10.54 -19.76 54.77
CA PRO A 156 9.59 -20.79 54.41
C PRO A 156 8.38 -20.75 55.34
N VAL A 157 7.19 -20.95 54.79
CA VAL A 157 5.90 -20.94 55.51
C VAL A 157 5.73 -22.21 56.34
N SER A 158 6.17 -23.35 55.80
CA SER A 158 6.16 -24.66 56.47
C SER A 158 7.56 -25.30 56.45
N THR A 159 7.79 -26.27 57.34
CA THR A 159 9.03 -27.07 57.33
C THR A 159 8.73 -28.54 57.08
N PRO A 160 9.60 -29.28 56.39
CA PRO A 160 9.45 -30.72 56.18
C PRO A 160 9.83 -31.56 57.41
N VAL A 161 10.17 -30.95 58.57
CA VAL A 161 10.71 -31.68 59.73
C VAL A 161 9.58 -32.32 60.54
N ARG A 162 9.69 -33.64 60.75
CA ARG A 162 8.68 -34.54 61.32
C ARG A 162 8.60 -34.58 62.87
N ALA A 163 8.90 -33.49 63.58
CA ALA A 163 9.06 -33.61 65.04
C ALA A 163 8.51 -32.47 65.91
N ALA A 164 8.14 -31.31 65.35
CA ALA A 164 7.59 -30.23 66.16
C ALA A 164 6.54 -29.39 65.40
N PRO A 165 5.53 -28.85 66.10
CA PRO A 165 4.63 -27.83 65.54
C PRO A 165 5.41 -26.63 65.02
N SER A 166 5.01 -26.10 63.86
CA SER A 166 5.65 -24.90 63.29
C SER A 166 5.42 -23.66 64.15
N ALA A 167 6.45 -22.80 64.20
CA ALA A 167 6.39 -21.43 64.72
C ALA A 167 6.47 -20.44 63.53
N PRO A 168 5.37 -20.23 62.77
CA PRO A 168 5.39 -19.50 61.50
C PRO A 168 5.67 -18.00 61.63
N GLY A 169 5.71 -17.47 62.86
CA GLY A 169 6.20 -16.11 63.16
C GLY A 169 7.72 -16.00 63.24
N LEU A 170 8.44 -17.12 63.21
CA LEU A 170 9.90 -17.17 63.20
C LEU A 170 10.43 -17.55 61.82
N CYS A 171 11.63 -17.12 61.47
CA CYS A 171 12.28 -17.55 60.24
C CYS A 171 12.71 -19.02 60.33
N LEU A 172 12.05 -19.87 59.57
CA LEU A 172 12.28 -21.31 59.55
C LEU A 172 13.31 -21.75 58.49
N HIS A 173 14.09 -20.82 57.94
CA HIS A 173 15.15 -21.13 56.97
C HIS A 173 16.32 -21.85 57.65
N ALA A 174 16.88 -22.87 57.00
CA ALA A 174 18.02 -23.61 57.51
C ALA A 174 19.33 -22.85 57.21
N THR A 175 20.15 -22.60 58.23
CA THR A 175 21.36 -21.75 58.10
C THR A 175 22.67 -22.53 58.11
N GLY A 176 22.64 -23.88 58.15
CA GLY A 176 23.83 -24.73 58.17
C GLY A 176 23.68 -26.01 57.35
N ILE A 177 24.81 -26.56 56.90
CA ILE A 177 24.91 -27.84 56.18
C ILE A 177 24.93 -28.96 57.22
N GLY A 178 23.91 -29.81 57.25
CA GLY A 178 23.92 -31.06 58.03
C GLY A 178 23.43 -31.02 59.49
N LEU A 179 23.00 -29.88 60.03
CA LEU A 179 22.37 -29.78 61.36
C LEU A 179 21.06 -28.98 61.30
N SER A 180 20.09 -29.34 62.14
CA SER A 180 18.73 -28.79 62.26
C SER A 180 18.65 -27.34 62.78
N VAL A 181 19.71 -26.54 62.62
CA VAL A 181 19.74 -25.14 63.05
C VAL A 181 18.92 -24.28 62.08
N ARG A 182 18.03 -23.47 62.63
CA ARG A 182 17.16 -22.54 61.91
C ARG A 182 17.54 -21.11 62.27
N CYS A 183 17.26 -20.18 61.36
CA CYS A 183 17.49 -18.76 61.60
C CYS A 183 16.79 -18.27 62.88
N GLY A 184 15.53 -18.65 63.09
CA GLY A 184 14.79 -18.36 64.33
C GLY A 184 14.44 -16.89 64.56
N HIS A 185 14.80 -16.00 63.63
CA HIS A 185 14.50 -14.57 63.74
C HIS A 185 12.98 -14.31 63.78
N PRO A 186 12.46 -13.53 64.75
CA PRO A 186 11.06 -13.10 64.75
C PRO A 186 10.75 -12.23 63.52
N LEU A 187 9.98 -12.77 62.58
CA LEU A 187 9.63 -12.07 61.33
C LEU A 187 8.76 -10.83 61.58
N ALA A 188 8.02 -10.82 62.70
CA ALA A 188 7.25 -9.67 63.17
C ALA A 188 8.13 -8.46 63.55
N GLU A 189 9.42 -8.68 63.86
CA GLU A 189 10.38 -7.63 64.23
C GLU A 189 11.22 -7.16 63.04
N SER A 190 10.91 -7.61 61.82
CA SER A 190 11.68 -7.24 60.62
C SER A 190 11.46 -5.77 60.25
N PRO A 191 12.53 -4.95 60.11
CA PRO A 191 12.42 -3.55 59.75
C PRO A 191 11.87 -3.40 58.33
N THR A 192 10.90 -2.49 58.17
CA THR A 192 10.12 -2.36 56.94
C THR A 192 9.76 -0.90 56.67
N PRO A 193 9.96 -0.38 55.45
CA PRO A 193 9.54 0.98 55.10
C PRO A 193 8.03 1.19 55.30
N ALA A 194 7.68 2.26 56.01
CA ALA A 194 6.31 2.74 56.13
C ALA A 194 5.94 3.55 54.89
N LEU A 195 4.79 3.25 54.32
CA LEU A 195 4.24 3.90 53.14
C LEU A 195 3.19 4.92 53.59
N PRO A 196 3.12 6.12 53.00
CA PRO A 196 2.03 7.05 53.26
C PRO A 196 0.68 6.45 52.84
N SER A 197 -0.37 6.66 53.64
CA SER A 197 -1.71 6.12 53.36
C SER A 197 -2.33 6.68 52.08
N ASP A 198 -1.98 7.92 51.74
CA ASP A 198 -2.32 8.65 50.53
C ASP A 198 -1.19 8.62 49.48
N GLY A 199 -0.16 7.80 49.73
CA GLY A 199 1.02 7.67 48.86
C GLY A 199 0.72 6.91 47.57
N MET A 200 1.57 7.15 46.57
CA MET A 200 1.43 6.58 45.23
C MET A 200 1.57 5.06 45.23
N VAL A 201 2.40 4.50 46.12
CA VAL A 201 2.62 3.05 46.21
C VAL A 201 1.39 2.32 46.78
N ILE A 202 0.74 2.89 47.80
CA ILE A 202 -0.48 2.32 48.37
C ILE A 202 -1.64 2.43 47.38
N ALA A 203 -1.80 3.58 46.73
CA ALA A 203 -2.79 3.76 45.67
C ALA A 203 -2.58 2.73 44.53
N ALA A 204 -1.32 2.48 44.15
CA ALA A 204 -0.97 1.47 43.17
C ALA A 204 -1.37 0.05 43.59
N GLN A 205 -1.08 -0.34 44.84
CA GLN A 205 -1.49 -1.64 45.37
C GLN A 205 -3.00 -1.81 45.41
N ILE A 206 -3.74 -0.77 45.80
CA ILE A 206 -5.22 -0.77 45.82
C ILE A 206 -5.76 -0.99 44.40
N SER A 207 -5.24 -0.25 43.43
CA SER A 207 -5.62 -0.35 42.01
C SER A 207 -5.35 -1.75 41.44
N VAL A 208 -4.16 -2.32 41.68
CA VAL A 208 -3.81 -3.69 41.29
C VAL A 208 -4.71 -4.73 41.97
N THR A 209 -5.02 -4.54 43.25
CA THR A 209 -5.90 -5.46 43.98
C THR A 209 -7.30 -5.47 43.36
N ARG A 210 -7.82 -4.30 42.99
CA ARG A 210 -9.13 -4.16 42.32
C ARG A 210 -9.11 -4.72 40.89
N ASP A 211 -8.15 -4.30 40.06
CA ASP A 211 -8.18 -4.49 38.61
C ASP A 211 -7.53 -5.81 38.15
N ILE A 212 -6.70 -6.44 39.00
CA ILE A 212 -5.98 -7.68 38.66
C ILE A 212 -6.33 -8.80 39.63
N LEU A 213 -6.21 -8.59 40.95
CA LEU A 213 -6.38 -9.68 41.93
C LEU A 213 -7.87 -10.06 42.14
N ASN A 214 -8.75 -9.06 42.16
CA ASN A 214 -10.18 -9.22 42.40
C ASN A 214 -11.04 -9.05 41.15
N ALA A 215 -10.42 -8.99 39.97
CA ALA A 215 -11.13 -8.88 38.70
C ALA A 215 -12.06 -10.08 38.48
N SER A 216 -13.28 -9.82 38.02
CA SER A 216 -14.26 -10.85 37.70
C SER A 216 -14.06 -11.47 36.32
N VAL A 217 -13.34 -10.78 35.42
CA VAL A 217 -13.10 -11.20 34.03
C VAL A 217 -11.60 -11.45 33.84
N GLU A 218 -11.23 -12.71 33.62
CA GLU A 218 -9.83 -13.15 33.50
C GLU A 218 -9.08 -12.45 32.35
N GLN A 219 -9.73 -12.23 31.21
CA GLN A 219 -9.13 -11.56 30.07
C GLN A 219 -8.78 -10.10 30.36
N GLU A 220 -9.61 -9.39 31.13
CA GLU A 220 -9.36 -8.00 31.53
C GLU A 220 -8.19 -7.93 32.52
N ALA A 221 -8.16 -8.85 33.49
CA ALA A 221 -7.08 -8.98 34.44
C ALA A 221 -5.73 -9.27 33.75
N LEU A 222 -5.72 -10.20 32.79
CA LEU A 222 -4.53 -10.55 32.01
C LEU A 222 -4.04 -9.34 31.19
N ALA A 223 -4.94 -8.66 30.48
CA ALA A 223 -4.59 -7.49 29.68
C ALA A 223 -4.02 -6.36 30.54
N ARG A 224 -4.62 -6.08 31.70
CA ARG A 224 -4.14 -5.05 32.63
C ARG A 224 -2.81 -5.43 33.27
N SER A 225 -2.64 -6.70 33.64
CA SER A 225 -1.38 -7.27 34.16
C SER A 225 -0.23 -7.09 33.15
N GLN A 226 -0.46 -7.45 31.88
CA GLN A 226 0.54 -7.29 30.82
C GLN A 226 0.89 -5.82 30.55
N GLU A 227 -0.11 -4.94 30.49
CA GLU A 227 0.05 -3.49 30.33
C GLU A 227 0.94 -2.90 31.41
N LEU A 228 0.58 -3.11 32.69
CA LEU A 228 1.33 -2.58 33.82
C LEU A 228 2.74 -3.16 33.88
N TYR A 229 2.91 -4.46 33.63
CA TYR A 229 4.23 -5.09 33.66
C TYR A 229 5.16 -4.57 32.55
N ALA A 230 4.66 -4.40 31.33
CA ALA A 230 5.43 -3.86 30.22
C ALA A 230 5.93 -2.44 30.52
N LEU A 231 5.06 -1.57 31.04
CA LEU A 231 5.40 -0.21 31.45
C LEU A 231 6.35 -0.18 32.65
N ALA A 232 6.09 -1.00 33.67
CA ALA A 232 6.91 -1.10 34.87
C ALA A 232 8.35 -1.51 34.56
N ARG A 233 8.55 -2.51 33.69
CA ARG A 233 9.90 -2.91 33.25
C ARG A 233 10.63 -1.78 32.54
N ARG A 234 9.90 -1.02 31.72
CA ARG A 234 10.47 0.12 31.00
C ARG A 234 10.86 1.25 31.95
N ALA A 235 10.03 1.52 32.95
CA ALA A 235 10.33 2.44 34.03
C ALA A 235 11.61 2.02 34.78
N LEU A 236 11.68 0.77 35.24
CA LEU A 236 12.83 0.25 36.00
C LEU A 236 14.16 0.32 35.22
N ARG A 237 14.13 0.12 33.89
CA ARG A 237 15.30 0.34 33.02
C ARG A 237 15.63 1.85 32.93
N GLY A 238 14.61 2.68 32.74
CA GLY A 238 14.75 4.12 32.58
C GLY A 238 15.31 4.87 33.79
N ILE A 239 14.95 4.45 35.01
CA ILE A 239 15.36 5.10 36.28
C ILE A 239 16.89 5.21 36.39
N ARG A 240 17.63 4.30 35.74
CA ARG A 240 19.10 4.24 35.81
C ARG A 240 19.81 5.01 34.69
N HIS A 241 19.10 5.51 33.69
CA HIS A 241 19.69 5.91 32.41
C HIS A 241 19.37 7.35 31.95
N LEU A 242 18.81 8.22 32.80
CA LEU A 242 18.46 9.59 32.40
C LEU A 242 18.92 10.64 33.42
N ALA A 243 19.42 11.77 32.92
CA ALA A 243 19.96 12.87 33.73
C ALA A 243 18.87 13.69 34.47
N SER A 244 17.60 13.53 34.07
CA SER A 244 16.45 14.15 34.73
C SER A 244 15.38 13.08 34.88
N LEU A 245 15.01 12.81 36.14
CA LEU A 245 13.92 11.94 36.51
C LEU A 245 12.68 12.80 36.77
N PRO A 246 11.48 12.36 36.34
CA PRO A 246 10.23 13.00 36.74
C PRO A 246 10.11 13.14 38.25
N THR A 247 9.42 14.19 38.70
CA THR A 247 9.17 14.44 40.13
C THR A 247 8.56 13.22 40.82
N ALA A 248 7.54 12.63 40.20
CA ALA A 248 6.87 11.42 40.68
C ALA A 248 7.81 10.22 40.88
N VAL A 249 8.91 10.11 40.11
CA VAL A 249 9.89 9.04 40.32
C VAL A 249 10.64 9.25 41.64
N ALA A 250 11.06 10.48 41.93
CA ALA A 250 11.76 10.80 43.18
C ALA A 250 10.85 10.59 44.40
N ASP A 251 9.59 11.00 44.30
CA ASP A 251 8.60 10.85 45.38
C ASP A 251 8.31 9.37 45.68
N ILE A 252 8.09 8.55 44.64
CA ILE A 252 7.89 7.09 44.80
C ILE A 252 9.12 6.42 45.41
N LEU A 253 10.33 6.82 45.01
CA LEU A 253 11.55 6.30 45.60
C LEU A 253 11.65 6.70 47.08
N ALA A 254 11.30 7.93 47.43
CA ALA A 254 11.27 8.41 48.82
C ALA A 254 10.25 7.62 49.67
N GLU A 255 9.04 7.35 49.15
CA GLU A 255 8.05 6.48 49.80
C GLU A 255 8.61 5.08 50.08
N CYS A 256 9.38 4.52 49.15
CA CYS A 256 9.98 3.20 49.28
C CYS A 256 11.32 3.17 50.06
N GLY A 257 11.67 4.23 50.79
CA GLY A 257 12.89 4.27 51.62
C GLY A 257 14.14 4.85 50.93
N GLY A 258 13.99 5.47 49.76
CA GLY A 258 15.04 6.25 49.08
C GLY A 258 16.05 5.43 48.24
N GLU A 259 15.94 4.10 48.25
CA GLU A 259 16.87 3.23 47.53
C GLU A 259 16.43 2.94 46.09
N LEU A 260 17.40 2.90 45.17
CA LEU A 260 17.13 2.53 43.78
C LEU A 260 16.85 1.02 43.65
N PRO A 261 15.78 0.60 42.94
CA PRO A 261 15.49 -0.81 42.67
C PRO A 261 16.66 -1.53 42.00
N GLY A 262 16.91 -2.80 42.32
CA GLY A 262 18.04 -3.61 41.83
C GLY A 262 18.21 -3.65 40.30
N ARG A 263 19.41 -4.02 39.81
CA ARG A 263 19.68 -4.09 38.36
C ARG A 263 18.87 -5.21 37.70
N ALA A 264 17.99 -4.84 36.76
CA ALA A 264 17.19 -5.76 35.95
C ALA A 264 17.96 -6.31 34.72
N GLU A 265 19.27 -6.54 34.83
CA GLU A 265 20.14 -6.87 33.68
C GLU A 265 19.83 -8.24 33.03
N ASN A 266 19.24 -9.19 33.79
CA ASN A 266 18.97 -10.54 33.31
C ASN A 266 17.51 -11.02 33.47
N ASP A 267 16.53 -10.10 33.52
CA ASP A 267 15.12 -10.41 33.86
C ASP A 267 15.10 -10.89 35.36
N GLU A 268 14.63 -10.19 36.40
CA GLU A 268 13.35 -9.50 36.57
C GLU A 268 13.25 -8.89 37.98
N GLY A 269 12.46 -7.82 38.14
CA GLY A 269 12.07 -7.27 39.45
C GLY A 269 11.20 -8.25 40.24
N SER A 270 11.83 -9.24 40.88
CA SER A 270 11.13 -10.31 41.60
C SER A 270 10.79 -9.93 43.05
N ASP A 271 11.38 -8.84 43.55
CA ASP A 271 11.19 -8.30 44.89
C ASP A 271 10.05 -7.27 44.93
N ALA A 272 9.51 -7.07 46.13
CA ALA A 272 8.41 -6.16 46.39
C ALA A 272 8.78 -4.70 46.08
N HIS A 273 10.03 -4.28 46.32
CA HIS A 273 10.48 -2.91 46.08
C HIS A 273 10.46 -2.56 44.59
N SER A 274 11.09 -3.38 43.76
CA SER A 274 11.08 -3.22 42.30
C SER A 274 9.65 -3.28 41.73
N THR A 275 8.83 -4.21 42.25
CA THR A 275 7.43 -4.35 41.86
C THR A 275 6.64 -3.08 42.21
N ALA A 276 6.82 -2.55 43.42
CA ALA A 276 6.15 -1.35 43.91
C ALA A 276 6.48 -0.11 43.06
N VAL A 277 7.78 0.19 42.90
CA VAL A 277 8.24 1.37 42.15
C VAL A 277 7.79 1.29 40.69
N GLY A 278 8.02 0.15 40.03
CA GLY A 278 7.65 -0.01 38.62
C GLY A 278 6.13 0.07 38.40
N THR A 279 5.34 -0.55 39.28
CA THR A 279 3.88 -0.59 39.14
C THR A 279 3.24 0.76 39.44
N ALA A 280 3.72 1.50 40.45
CA ALA A 280 3.24 2.84 40.73
C ALA A 280 3.45 3.78 39.54
N LEU A 281 4.64 3.76 38.92
CA LEU A 281 4.92 4.53 37.71
C LEU A 281 4.06 4.10 36.52
N ALA A 282 3.82 2.79 36.34
CA ALA A 282 2.96 2.28 35.28
C ALA A 282 1.49 2.70 35.45
N ILE A 283 1.01 2.77 36.69
CA ILE A 283 -0.35 3.26 36.99
C ILE A 283 -0.46 4.73 36.66
N ILE A 284 0.47 5.57 37.12
CA ILE A 284 0.50 7.00 36.78
C ILE A 284 0.54 7.21 35.26
N ALA A 285 1.36 6.44 34.55
CA ALA A 285 1.49 6.53 33.10
C ALA A 285 0.21 6.15 32.33
N THR A 286 -0.73 5.45 32.96
CA THR A 286 -2.00 4.99 32.35
C THR A 286 -3.24 5.70 32.89
N ASP A 287 -3.12 6.43 33.99
CA ASP A 287 -4.16 7.23 34.60
C ASP A 287 -4.13 8.66 34.04
N ARG A 288 -5.10 9.00 33.19
CA ARG A 288 -5.17 10.32 32.52
C ARG A 288 -5.53 11.45 33.48
N ASP A 289 -6.12 11.14 34.62
CA ASP A 289 -6.53 12.13 35.61
C ASP A 289 -5.37 12.47 36.57
N HIS A 290 -4.28 11.69 36.55
CA HIS A 290 -3.12 11.95 37.37
C HIS A 290 -2.31 13.16 36.84
N PRO A 291 -1.95 14.14 37.70
CA PRO A 291 -1.31 15.39 37.26
C PRO A 291 0.04 15.19 36.56
N THR A 292 0.79 14.16 36.94
CA THR A 292 2.09 13.81 36.34
C THR A 292 2.02 12.74 35.25
N CYS A 293 0.82 12.36 34.79
CA CYS A 293 0.63 11.32 33.77
C CYS A 293 1.43 11.58 32.49
N GLU A 294 1.32 12.78 31.94
CA GLU A 294 2.02 13.16 30.70
C GLU A 294 3.53 13.25 30.91
N GLU A 295 3.99 13.73 32.06
CA GLU A 295 5.42 13.79 32.42
C GLU A 295 6.03 12.38 32.48
N VAL A 296 5.40 11.46 33.23
CA VAL A 296 5.87 10.08 33.39
C VAL A 296 5.80 9.33 32.07
N PHE A 297 4.70 9.45 31.32
CA PHE A 297 4.56 8.76 30.04
C PHE A 297 5.56 9.28 28.99
N GLY A 298 5.74 10.59 28.90
CA GLY A 298 6.76 11.21 28.04
C GLY A 298 8.18 10.78 28.42
N TRP A 299 8.47 10.67 29.72
CA TRP A 299 9.74 10.09 30.19
C TRP A 299 9.92 8.63 29.74
N LEU A 300 8.91 7.78 29.91
CA LEU A 300 8.96 6.37 29.45
C LEU A 300 9.21 6.26 27.93
N GLN A 301 8.76 7.23 27.12
CA GLN A 301 9.05 7.28 25.69
C GLN A 301 10.53 7.53 25.35
N THR A 302 11.35 7.97 26.32
CA THR A 302 12.77 8.31 26.14
C THR A 302 13.75 7.24 26.63
N THR A 303 13.27 6.24 27.38
CA THR A 303 14.14 5.27 28.10
C THR A 303 14.88 4.28 27.19
N ASP A 304 14.53 4.15 25.91
CA ASP A 304 15.20 3.26 24.94
C ASP A 304 15.67 4.03 23.68
N ARG A 305 16.51 5.07 23.84
CA ARG A 305 17.09 5.77 22.68
C ARG A 305 18.45 5.19 22.24
N PRO A 306 18.54 4.50 21.10
CA PRO A 306 19.75 4.50 20.28
C PRO A 306 19.68 5.62 19.21
N ARG A 307 20.83 6.28 18.98
CA ARG A 307 21.04 7.42 18.05
C ARG A 307 20.87 7.06 16.55
N LYS A 308 19.67 6.78 16.03
CA LYS A 308 19.45 6.60 14.57
C LYS A 308 18.18 7.28 14.00
N THR A 309 18.19 7.42 12.68
CA THR A 309 17.35 8.27 11.81
C THR A 309 15.84 7.96 11.78
N GLN A 310 15.03 8.99 11.46
CA GLN A 310 13.61 9.16 11.83
C GLN A 310 12.54 8.26 11.15
N SER A 311 12.66 7.78 9.91
CA SER A 311 11.44 7.28 9.18
C SER A 311 10.96 5.87 9.52
N ASP A 312 11.86 4.87 9.60
CA ASP A 312 11.51 3.48 9.99
C ASP A 312 11.60 3.27 11.51
N TYR A 313 12.18 4.24 12.20
CA TYR A 313 12.37 4.17 13.64
C TYR A 313 11.06 4.37 14.39
N ALA A 314 10.19 5.30 13.98
CA ALA A 314 8.93 5.57 14.68
C ALA A 314 8.05 4.31 14.77
N THR A 315 7.87 3.57 13.66
CA THR A 315 7.08 2.32 13.65
C THR A 315 7.75 1.19 14.42
N LYS A 316 9.08 1.05 14.32
CA LYS A 316 9.83 0.06 15.10
C LYS A 316 9.76 0.34 16.61
N LYS A 317 9.88 1.62 17.00
CA LYS A 317 9.71 2.08 18.38
C LYS A 317 8.35 1.64 18.90
N ILE A 318 7.27 1.93 18.17
CA ILE A 318 5.90 1.57 18.58
C ILE A 318 5.71 0.05 18.70
N ALA A 319 6.34 -0.75 17.82
CA ALA A 319 6.28 -2.21 17.89
C ALA A 319 6.81 -2.76 19.23
N GLU A 320 7.79 -2.10 19.85
CA GLU A 320 8.31 -2.47 21.18
C GLU A 320 7.31 -2.27 22.31
N TRP A 321 6.25 -1.46 22.09
CA TRP A 321 5.17 -1.22 23.04
C TRP A 321 3.98 -2.15 22.85
N LEU A 322 3.98 -3.05 21.86
CA LEU A 322 2.91 -4.03 21.67
C LEU A 322 2.60 -4.86 22.91
N PRO A 323 3.59 -5.32 23.71
CA PRO A 323 3.31 -6.03 24.95
C PRO A 323 2.56 -5.20 26.00
N ALA A 324 2.57 -3.86 25.90
CA ALA A 324 1.82 -2.98 26.81
C ALA A 324 0.32 -2.90 26.45
N GLY A 325 -0.12 -3.55 25.37
CA GLY A 325 -1.54 -3.66 25.03
C GLY A 325 -2.11 -2.47 24.26
N ARG A 326 -3.37 -2.62 23.86
CA ARG A 326 -4.03 -1.75 22.86
C ARG A 326 -4.14 -0.29 23.30
N ARG A 327 -4.41 -0.01 24.58
CA ARG A 327 -4.60 1.37 25.09
C ARG A 327 -3.31 2.18 24.95
N VAL A 328 -2.19 1.63 25.43
CA VAL A 328 -0.86 2.25 25.32
C VAL A 328 -0.44 2.40 23.86
N VAL A 329 -0.62 1.38 23.04
CA VAL A 329 -0.27 1.43 21.61
C VAL A 329 -1.09 2.49 20.87
N THR A 330 -2.39 2.63 21.17
CA THR A 330 -3.25 3.67 20.58
C THR A 330 -2.75 5.07 20.93
N ARG A 331 -2.36 5.30 22.20
CA ARG A 331 -1.74 6.56 22.63
C ARG A 331 -0.43 6.83 21.88
N MET A 332 0.46 5.83 21.82
CA MET A 332 1.73 5.94 21.10
C MET A 332 1.57 6.26 19.61
N LEU A 333 0.59 5.63 18.95
CA LEU A 333 0.26 5.90 17.55
C LEU A 333 -0.27 7.32 17.35
N THR A 334 -1.07 7.82 18.30
CA THR A 334 -1.60 9.19 18.28
C THR A 334 -0.45 10.20 18.39
N ASP A 335 0.44 10.01 19.37
CA ASP A 335 1.58 10.91 19.61
C ASP A 335 2.56 10.93 18.43
N ALA A 336 2.71 9.81 17.73
CA ALA A 336 3.64 9.65 16.61
C ALA A 336 3.08 10.14 15.25
N ASP A 337 1.82 10.56 15.13
CA ASP A 337 1.17 10.85 13.84
C ASP A 337 1.99 11.79 12.95
N SER A 338 2.55 12.85 13.53
CA SER A 338 3.33 13.87 12.83
C SER A 338 4.71 13.39 12.34
N GLU A 339 5.25 12.33 12.94
CA GLU A 339 6.54 11.74 12.58
C GLU A 339 6.41 10.64 11.50
N LEU A 340 5.17 10.19 11.22
CA LEU A 340 4.90 9.06 10.34
C LEU A 340 4.74 9.47 8.87
N THR A 341 5.24 8.62 7.97
CA THR A 341 4.97 8.75 6.53
C THR A 341 3.49 8.53 6.23
N LEU A 342 2.96 9.09 5.14
CA LEU A 342 1.55 8.91 4.74
C LEU A 342 1.13 7.42 4.69
N PRO A 343 1.87 6.48 4.08
CA PRO A 343 1.50 5.05 4.12
C PRO A 343 1.39 4.48 5.54
N SER A 344 2.27 4.89 6.47
CA SER A 344 2.20 4.50 7.88
C SER A 344 0.98 5.10 8.56
N ARG A 345 0.73 6.41 8.38
CA ARG A 345 -0.45 7.09 8.93
C ARG A 345 -1.76 6.43 8.47
N LEU A 346 -1.82 6.05 7.19
CA LEU A 346 -2.94 5.32 6.62
C LEU A 346 -3.09 3.90 7.19
N ARG A 347 -1.97 3.18 7.34
CA ARG A 347 -1.95 1.81 7.87
C ARG A 347 -2.48 1.75 9.29
N TYR A 348 -1.99 2.62 10.16
CA TYR A 348 -2.39 2.64 11.57
C TYR A 348 -3.64 3.49 11.82
N GLY A 349 -4.08 4.27 10.82
CA GLY A 349 -5.21 5.20 10.95
C GLY A 349 -4.97 6.27 12.01
N THR A 350 -3.75 6.79 12.12
CA THR A 350 -3.32 7.71 13.18
C THR A 350 -4.04 9.07 13.12
N ALA A 351 -4.43 9.52 11.93
CA ALA A 351 -5.20 10.75 11.72
C ALA A 351 -6.73 10.58 11.94
N THR A 352 -7.13 9.57 12.71
CA THR A 352 -8.55 9.30 13.03
C THR A 352 -8.72 9.15 14.54
N SER A 353 -9.97 9.09 15.01
CA SER A 353 -10.29 8.91 16.44
C SER A 353 -9.89 7.56 17.03
N THR A 354 -9.61 6.55 16.20
CA THR A 354 -9.28 5.18 16.67
C THR A 354 -8.03 4.60 16.00
N PRO A 355 -6.83 5.15 16.25
CA PRO A 355 -5.58 4.56 15.78
C PRO A 355 -5.42 3.13 16.32
N ALA A 356 -4.90 2.22 15.50
CA ALA A 356 -4.73 0.82 15.90
C ALA A 356 -3.53 0.17 15.21
N TRP A 357 -2.97 -0.84 15.86
CA TRP A 357 -2.00 -1.71 15.23
C TRP A 357 -2.69 -2.59 14.16
N PRO A 358 -2.06 -2.87 13.01
CA PRO A 358 -2.67 -3.69 11.97
C PRO A 358 -2.88 -5.13 12.46
N ASP A 359 -4.13 -5.55 12.48
CA ASP A 359 -4.61 -6.86 12.95
C ASP A 359 -5.49 -7.58 11.92
N LEU A 360 -5.75 -6.97 10.76
CA LEU A 360 -6.62 -7.55 9.73
C LEU A 360 -5.97 -8.76 9.06
N SER A 361 -6.79 -9.80 8.86
CA SER A 361 -6.38 -10.98 8.11
C SER A 361 -6.37 -10.72 6.60
N ASP A 362 -5.69 -11.58 5.83
CA ASP A 362 -5.72 -11.52 4.37
C ASP A 362 -7.15 -11.63 3.80
N ASN A 363 -8.05 -12.35 4.49
CA ASN A 363 -9.45 -12.47 4.11
C ASN A 363 -10.21 -11.15 4.30
N ASP A 364 -9.95 -10.43 5.39
CA ASP A 364 -10.56 -9.11 5.65
C ASP A 364 -10.15 -8.11 4.57
N VAL A 365 -8.87 -8.10 4.20
CA VAL A 365 -8.35 -7.23 3.14
C VAL A 365 -8.99 -7.56 1.79
N ARG A 366 -9.17 -8.86 1.47
CA ARG A 366 -9.87 -9.29 0.24
C ARG A 366 -11.35 -8.91 0.26
N ARG A 367 -12.02 -9.04 1.40
CA ARG A 367 -13.41 -8.60 1.60
C ARG A 367 -13.54 -7.09 1.43
N ARG A 368 -12.58 -6.28 1.90
CA ARG A 368 -12.57 -4.84 1.62
C ARG A 368 -12.34 -4.56 0.13
N ALA A 369 -11.41 -5.28 -0.50
CA ALA A 369 -11.11 -5.12 -1.91
C ALA A 369 -12.29 -5.47 -2.84
N SER A 370 -13.20 -6.36 -2.42
CA SER A 370 -14.45 -6.63 -3.17
C SER A 370 -15.45 -5.49 -3.11
N LYS A 371 -15.40 -4.64 -2.07
CA LYS A 371 -16.29 -3.48 -1.90
C LYS A 371 -15.77 -2.20 -2.57
N LEU A 372 -14.55 -2.24 -3.12
CA LEU A 372 -13.87 -1.06 -3.66
C LEU A 372 -13.61 -1.21 -5.17
N PRO A 373 -13.99 -0.22 -6.00
CA PRO A 373 -13.56 -0.18 -7.41
C PRO A 373 -12.05 0.00 -7.54
N SER A 374 -11.49 -0.28 -8.72
CA SER A 374 -10.05 -0.06 -8.99
C SER A 374 -9.62 1.42 -8.95
N MET A 375 -10.58 2.33 -8.92
CA MET A 375 -10.43 3.77 -8.87
C MET A 375 -11.46 4.30 -7.88
N ILE A 376 -11.06 5.10 -6.88
CA ILE A 376 -12.04 5.71 -5.97
C ILE A 376 -13.08 6.54 -6.75
N TRP A 377 -14.27 6.73 -6.20
CA TRP A 377 -15.39 7.37 -6.90
C TRP A 377 -15.05 8.79 -7.39
N PRO A 378 -15.63 9.25 -8.50
CA PRO A 378 -15.32 10.58 -9.04
C PRO A 378 -15.68 11.70 -8.04
N SER A 379 -16.78 11.56 -7.30
CA SER A 379 -17.20 12.54 -6.29
C SER A 379 -16.23 12.61 -5.10
N TRP A 380 -15.69 11.46 -4.68
CA TRP A 380 -14.63 11.39 -3.67
C TRP A 380 -13.34 12.02 -4.17
N THR A 381 -12.97 11.74 -5.41
CA THR A 381 -11.79 12.33 -6.03
C THR A 381 -11.90 13.85 -6.12
N TYR A 382 -13.08 14.36 -6.47
CA TYR A 382 -13.35 15.80 -6.52
C TYR A 382 -13.10 16.48 -5.18
N ARG A 383 -13.43 15.82 -4.06
CA ARG A 383 -13.20 16.36 -2.71
C ARG A 383 -11.75 16.26 -2.25
N LEU A 384 -11.04 15.22 -2.68
CA LEU A 384 -9.70 14.88 -2.19
C LEU A 384 -8.56 15.46 -3.04
N LEU A 385 -8.83 15.81 -4.30
CA LEU A 385 -7.83 16.32 -5.23
C LEU A 385 -7.67 17.84 -5.05
N PRO A 386 -6.45 18.35 -4.80
CA PRO A 386 -6.22 19.79 -4.82
C PRO A 386 -6.41 20.38 -6.23
N PHE A 387 -6.99 21.59 -6.30
CA PHE A 387 -7.14 22.35 -7.55
C PHE A 387 -5.77 22.64 -8.19
N ASP A 388 -5.74 22.61 -9.52
CA ASP A 388 -4.55 22.95 -10.34
C ASP A 388 -3.27 22.17 -10.00
N SER A 389 -3.41 20.98 -9.39
CA SER A 389 -2.28 20.16 -8.95
C SER A 389 -1.42 19.57 -10.08
N GLY A 390 -1.83 19.70 -11.34
CA GLY A 390 -1.14 19.13 -12.51
C GLY A 390 -1.13 17.59 -12.56
N ALA A 391 -1.64 16.93 -11.54
CA ALA A 391 -1.72 15.49 -11.43
C ALA A 391 -2.80 14.91 -12.36
N ARG A 392 -2.59 13.67 -12.81
CA ARG A 392 -3.56 12.96 -13.65
C ARG A 392 -4.63 12.32 -12.74
N PRO A 393 -5.92 12.71 -12.83
CA PRO A 393 -6.95 12.23 -11.90
C PRO A 393 -7.10 10.71 -11.90
N ALA A 394 -6.97 10.06 -13.06
CA ALA A 394 -7.05 8.59 -13.13
C ALA A 394 -5.95 7.89 -12.32
N GLY A 395 -4.73 8.42 -12.31
CA GLY A 395 -3.63 7.88 -11.52
C GLY A 395 -3.84 8.08 -10.02
N VAL A 396 -4.23 9.29 -9.63
CA VAL A 396 -4.60 9.63 -8.24
C VAL A 396 -5.69 8.69 -7.73
N ARG A 397 -6.76 8.50 -8.50
CA ARG A 397 -7.89 7.62 -8.16
C ARG A 397 -7.48 6.18 -7.88
N ARG A 398 -6.59 5.61 -8.71
CA ARG A 398 -6.06 4.24 -8.53
C ARG A 398 -5.15 4.14 -7.31
N ALA A 399 -4.33 5.16 -7.09
CA ALA A 399 -3.45 5.22 -5.93
C ALA A 399 -4.24 5.32 -4.62
N CYS A 400 -5.24 6.20 -4.54
CA CYS A 400 -6.13 6.32 -3.38
C CYS A 400 -6.90 5.02 -3.10
N ALA A 401 -7.44 4.37 -4.14
CA ALA A 401 -8.11 3.07 -3.98
C ALA A 401 -7.15 2.01 -3.40
N SER A 402 -5.93 1.92 -3.95
CA SER A 402 -4.90 0.98 -3.46
C SER A 402 -4.44 1.30 -2.03
N MET A 403 -4.33 2.59 -1.69
CA MET A 403 -3.94 3.08 -0.36
C MET A 403 -5.01 2.82 0.71
N THR A 404 -6.30 2.81 0.33
CA THR A 404 -7.42 2.48 1.22
C THR A 404 -7.32 1.04 1.76
N LEU A 405 -6.69 0.12 1.02
CA LEU A 405 -6.47 -1.25 1.48
C LEU A 405 -5.35 -1.38 2.53
N LEU A 406 -4.55 -0.32 2.77
CA LEU A 406 -3.47 -0.37 3.76
C LEU A 406 -3.98 -0.28 5.21
N THR A 407 -5.10 0.39 5.44
CA THR A 407 -5.63 0.63 6.79
C THR A 407 -5.93 -0.68 7.52
N GLY A 408 -5.32 -0.86 8.69
CA GLY A 408 -5.41 -2.08 9.50
C GLY A 408 -4.65 -3.29 8.92
N ALA A 409 -3.98 -3.17 7.77
CA ALA A 409 -3.35 -4.29 7.07
C ALA A 409 -1.82 -4.21 7.11
N THR A 410 -1.15 -5.36 7.12
CA THR A 410 0.32 -5.45 6.99
C THR A 410 0.78 -5.42 5.52
N LEU A 411 -0.16 -5.54 4.58
CA LEU A 411 0.04 -5.58 3.13
C LEU A 411 0.76 -4.33 2.58
N GLY A 412 1.72 -4.52 1.68
CA GLY A 412 2.42 -3.42 1.00
C GLY A 412 1.59 -2.80 -0.13
N TYR A 413 1.86 -1.52 -0.46
CA TYR A 413 1.14 -0.78 -1.51
C TYR A 413 1.09 -1.50 -2.88
N ARG A 414 2.19 -2.13 -3.31
CA ARG A 414 2.20 -2.87 -4.59
C ARG A 414 1.28 -4.09 -4.58
N GLN A 415 1.19 -4.79 -3.45
CA GLN A 415 0.31 -5.94 -3.30
C GLN A 415 -1.16 -5.48 -3.23
N ALA A 416 -1.43 -4.39 -2.51
CA ALA A 416 -2.75 -3.73 -2.50
C ALA A 416 -3.21 -3.31 -3.90
N ALA A 417 -2.32 -2.68 -4.67
CA ALA A 417 -2.60 -2.33 -6.06
C ALA A 417 -2.90 -3.57 -6.93
N SER A 418 -2.17 -4.67 -6.73
CA SER A 418 -2.41 -5.93 -7.44
C SER A 418 -3.82 -6.49 -7.17
N LEU A 419 -4.29 -6.46 -5.92
CA LEU A 419 -5.65 -6.91 -5.55
C LEU A 419 -6.76 -6.14 -6.28
N LEU A 420 -6.50 -4.87 -6.63
CA LEU A 420 -7.44 -4.02 -7.37
C LEU A 420 -7.19 -4.05 -8.89
N GLY A 421 -6.31 -4.91 -9.40
CA GLY A 421 -6.00 -5.00 -10.83
C GLY A 421 -5.17 -3.84 -11.39
N ASN A 422 -4.47 -3.09 -10.54
CA ASN A 422 -3.61 -1.97 -10.94
C ASN A 422 -2.20 -2.46 -11.29
N THR A 423 -1.90 -2.59 -12.59
CA THR A 423 -0.59 -3.04 -13.09
C THR A 423 0.45 -1.92 -13.25
N SER A 424 0.07 -0.64 -13.03
CA SER A 424 0.99 0.52 -13.09
C SER A 424 1.11 1.25 -11.73
N PRO A 425 1.34 0.55 -10.60
CA PRO A 425 1.25 1.14 -9.27
C PRO A 425 2.26 2.28 -9.03
N LYS A 426 3.45 2.21 -9.65
CA LYS A 426 4.49 3.24 -9.51
C LYS A 426 4.06 4.58 -10.12
N SER A 427 3.60 4.57 -11.37
CA SER A 427 3.15 5.79 -12.05
C SER A 427 1.90 6.38 -11.39
N ASN A 428 0.97 5.53 -10.97
CA ASN A 428 -0.22 5.98 -10.24
C ASN A 428 0.15 6.61 -8.89
N ARG A 429 1.14 6.04 -8.17
CA ARG A 429 1.65 6.64 -6.94
C ARG A 429 2.32 7.98 -7.19
N GLN A 430 3.11 8.10 -8.26
CA GLN A 430 3.74 9.35 -8.64
C GLN A 430 2.70 10.45 -8.95
N ASP A 431 1.58 10.11 -9.60
CA ASP A 431 0.49 11.07 -9.81
C ASP A 431 -0.13 11.55 -8.49
N LEU A 432 -0.29 10.65 -7.51
CA LEU A 432 -0.74 11.02 -6.17
C LEU A 432 0.28 11.92 -5.45
N ASP A 433 1.57 11.58 -5.52
CA ASP A 433 2.62 12.39 -4.90
C ASP A 433 2.71 13.79 -5.56
N THR A 434 2.52 13.88 -6.88
CA THR A 434 2.38 15.17 -7.59
C THR A 434 1.15 15.94 -7.11
N ALA A 435 0.01 15.28 -6.92
CA ALA A 435 -1.20 15.93 -6.41
C ALA A 435 -0.98 16.54 -5.02
N LEU A 436 -0.25 15.81 -4.17
CA LEU A 436 0.02 16.18 -2.78
C LEU A 436 1.13 17.23 -2.60
N ALA A 437 1.90 17.52 -3.65
CA ALA A 437 2.93 18.57 -3.60
C ALA A 437 2.34 19.95 -3.26
N SER A 438 1.07 20.18 -3.61
CA SER A 438 0.33 21.41 -3.34
C SER A 438 -0.44 21.39 -2.00
N GLY A 439 -0.32 20.31 -1.20
CA GLY A 439 -1.08 20.10 0.04
C GLY A 439 -2.09 18.95 -0.05
N GLY A 440 -2.87 18.74 1.02
CA GLY A 440 -3.94 17.71 1.07
C GLY A 440 -3.57 16.38 1.73
N THR A 441 -2.32 16.23 2.20
CA THR A 441 -1.86 15.01 2.91
C THR A 441 -2.70 14.72 4.15
N GLU A 442 -3.00 15.74 4.96
CA GLU A 442 -3.83 15.61 6.17
C GLU A 442 -5.24 15.10 5.85
N LEU A 443 -5.85 15.67 4.80
CA LEU A 443 -7.18 15.25 4.36
C LEU A 443 -7.19 13.78 3.91
N LEU A 444 -6.20 13.34 3.14
CA LEU A 444 -6.10 11.92 2.75
C LEU A 444 -5.80 11.00 3.93
N ALA A 445 -4.93 11.43 4.84
CA ALA A 445 -4.56 10.67 6.04
C ALA A 445 -5.78 10.40 6.92
N ALA A 446 -6.73 11.34 7.01
CA ALA A 446 -7.99 11.14 7.73
C ALA A 446 -9.06 10.41 6.89
N ALA A 447 -9.23 10.79 5.61
CA ALA A 447 -10.35 10.32 4.79
C ALA A 447 -10.23 8.87 4.32
N LEU A 448 -9.04 8.42 3.93
CA LEU A 448 -8.89 7.04 3.41
C LEU A 448 -9.04 5.97 4.51
N PRO A 449 -8.51 6.16 5.74
CA PRO A 449 -8.76 5.21 6.82
C PRO A 449 -10.22 5.23 7.30
N ALA A 450 -10.86 6.40 7.33
CA ALA A 450 -12.29 6.50 7.61
C ALA A 450 -13.12 5.73 6.57
N LEU A 451 -12.80 5.91 5.28
CA LEU A 451 -13.41 5.15 4.19
C LEU A 451 -13.19 3.64 4.34
N ALA A 452 -11.96 3.21 4.65
CA ALA A 452 -11.65 1.81 4.85
C ALA A 452 -12.51 1.18 5.96
N ARG A 453 -12.62 1.84 7.12
CA ARG A 453 -13.45 1.36 8.23
C ARG A 453 -14.94 1.35 7.91
N ALA A 454 -15.43 2.37 7.20
CA ALA A 454 -16.81 2.42 6.76
C ALA A 454 -17.14 1.24 5.81
N LEU A 455 -16.22 0.93 4.88
CA LEU A 455 -16.35 -0.24 4.01
C LEU A 455 -16.28 -1.57 4.78
N ASP A 456 -15.51 -1.67 5.85
CA ASP A 456 -15.44 -2.90 6.65
C ASP A 456 -16.74 -3.15 7.44
N GLY A 457 -17.28 -2.08 8.04
CA GLY A 457 -18.47 -2.10 8.90
C GLY A 457 -19.82 -2.21 8.19
N HIS A 458 -19.90 -1.82 6.91
CA HIS A 458 -21.18 -1.80 6.18
C HIS A 458 -21.26 -2.82 5.04
N SER A 459 -22.48 -3.24 4.71
CA SER A 459 -22.76 -3.98 3.46
C SER A 459 -22.72 -3.02 2.27
N VAL A 460 -22.05 -3.42 1.19
CA VAL A 460 -21.94 -2.66 -0.06
C VAL A 460 -22.68 -3.43 -1.16
N PRO A 461 -23.53 -2.79 -1.97
CA PRO A 461 -24.40 -3.49 -2.91
C PRO A 461 -23.69 -3.97 -4.19
N ILE A 462 -22.41 -3.67 -4.38
CA ILE A 462 -21.62 -4.08 -5.55
C ILE A 462 -20.43 -4.93 -5.12
N ASP A 463 -20.28 -6.13 -5.68
CA ASP A 463 -19.03 -6.89 -5.64
C ASP A 463 -18.13 -6.51 -6.81
N TYR A 464 -17.27 -5.52 -6.57
CA TYR A 464 -16.29 -5.06 -7.54
C TYR A 464 -15.21 -6.10 -7.86
N SER A 465 -14.94 -7.06 -6.98
CA SER A 465 -13.99 -8.14 -7.29
C SER A 465 -14.56 -9.04 -8.37
N ARG A 466 -15.83 -9.44 -8.21
CA ARG A 466 -16.58 -10.19 -9.22
C ARG A 466 -16.71 -9.41 -10.53
N ARG A 467 -17.02 -8.11 -10.48
CA ARG A 467 -17.09 -7.30 -11.71
C ARG A 467 -15.76 -7.22 -12.45
N ARG A 468 -14.64 -7.10 -11.74
CA ARG A 468 -13.28 -7.10 -12.34
C ARG A 468 -12.91 -8.41 -13.02
N SER A 469 -13.41 -9.56 -12.54
CA SER A 469 -13.11 -10.85 -13.17
C SER A 469 -13.98 -11.13 -14.41
N LEU A 470 -15.21 -10.59 -14.44
CA LEU A 470 -16.16 -10.84 -15.54
C LEU A 470 -16.03 -9.84 -16.70
N PHE A 471 -15.85 -8.55 -16.40
CA PHE A 471 -15.97 -7.49 -17.40
C PHE A 471 -14.63 -6.94 -17.87
N THR A 472 -14.44 -6.97 -19.18
CA THR A 472 -13.34 -6.34 -19.92
C THR A 472 -13.91 -5.74 -21.20
N PRO A 473 -13.20 -4.83 -21.89
CA PRO A 473 -13.66 -4.29 -23.18
C PRO A 473 -13.92 -5.36 -24.25
N ASP A 474 -13.34 -6.56 -24.08
CA ASP A 474 -13.46 -7.68 -25.01
C ASP A 474 -14.53 -8.70 -24.57
N THR A 475 -14.92 -8.74 -23.28
CA THR A 475 -15.97 -9.65 -22.78
C THR A 475 -17.35 -9.01 -22.72
N VAL A 476 -17.45 -7.67 -22.68
CA VAL A 476 -18.75 -6.99 -22.69
C VAL A 476 -19.49 -7.20 -24.01
N VAL A 477 -20.77 -7.57 -23.91
CA VAL A 477 -21.67 -7.68 -25.06
C VAL A 477 -22.21 -6.29 -25.38
N PHE A 478 -22.11 -5.88 -26.64
CA PHE A 478 -22.60 -4.58 -27.10
C PHE A 478 -23.48 -4.79 -28.34
N ASP A 479 -24.76 -4.45 -28.21
CA ASP A 479 -25.73 -4.52 -29.29
C ASP A 479 -25.45 -3.45 -30.35
N GLU A 480 -24.86 -3.89 -31.47
CA GLU A 480 -24.56 -3.03 -32.61
C GLU A 480 -25.82 -2.61 -33.38
N ASP A 481 -26.91 -3.38 -33.32
CA ASP A 481 -28.17 -3.10 -34.00
C ASP A 481 -28.95 -2.00 -33.27
N ALA A 482 -29.02 -2.06 -31.93
CA ALA A 482 -29.57 -1.00 -31.10
C ALA A 482 -28.77 0.31 -31.27
N TYR A 483 -27.45 0.23 -31.35
CA TYR A 483 -26.61 1.38 -31.68
C TYR A 483 -26.92 1.94 -33.08
N GLN A 484 -27.10 1.06 -34.08
CA GLN A 484 -27.47 1.46 -35.43
C GLN A 484 -28.83 2.15 -35.47
N ALA A 485 -29.82 1.69 -34.70
CA ALA A 485 -31.12 2.34 -34.58
C ALA A 485 -31.00 3.76 -34.01
N VAL A 486 -30.19 3.97 -32.96
CA VAL A 486 -29.91 5.31 -32.41
C VAL A 486 -29.21 6.20 -33.44
N CYS A 487 -28.23 5.67 -34.18
CA CYS A 487 -27.58 6.42 -35.26
C CYS A 487 -28.56 6.85 -36.36
N SER A 488 -29.46 5.94 -36.78
CA SER A 488 -30.46 6.20 -37.82
C SER A 488 -31.43 7.30 -37.39
N ARG A 489 -31.91 7.29 -36.14
CA ARG A 489 -32.81 8.32 -35.59
C ARG A 489 -32.22 9.73 -35.66
N HIS A 490 -30.90 9.84 -35.50
CA HIS A 490 -30.17 11.12 -35.52
C HIS A 490 -29.50 11.44 -36.86
N GLY A 491 -29.71 10.62 -37.89
CA GLY A 491 -29.07 10.81 -39.20
C GLY A 491 -27.53 10.73 -39.19
N TRP A 492 -26.94 10.08 -38.17
CA TRP A 492 -25.49 9.95 -38.06
C TRP A 492 -24.96 8.88 -39.01
N ARG A 493 -23.79 9.14 -39.62
CA ARG A 493 -23.13 8.12 -40.46
C ARG A 493 -22.80 6.88 -39.64
N VAL A 494 -23.37 5.75 -40.06
CA VAL A 494 -23.08 4.44 -39.50
C VAL A 494 -21.66 4.01 -39.90
N ARG A 495 -20.97 3.38 -38.95
CA ARG A 495 -19.68 2.67 -39.06
C ARG A 495 -18.38 3.48 -39.10
N THR A 496 -17.67 3.38 -37.98
CA THR A 496 -16.23 3.05 -37.98
C THR A 496 -16.01 2.02 -36.87
N PRO A 497 -15.36 0.86 -37.12
CA PRO A 497 -15.07 -0.13 -36.06
C PRO A 497 -14.37 0.47 -34.84
N ALA A 498 -13.58 1.52 -35.06
CA ALA A 498 -12.92 2.29 -34.01
C ALA A 498 -13.87 3.06 -33.06
N ARG A 499 -15.11 3.36 -33.46
CA ARG A 499 -16.12 4.01 -32.59
C ARG A 499 -16.82 2.98 -31.71
N VAL A 500 -17.19 1.83 -32.27
CA VAL A 500 -17.76 0.70 -31.50
C VAL A 500 -16.79 0.24 -30.42
N LYS A 501 -15.51 0.06 -30.75
CA LYS A 501 -14.47 -0.30 -29.75
C LYS A 501 -14.39 0.71 -28.59
N ARG A 502 -14.61 2.00 -28.85
CA ARG A 502 -14.64 3.03 -27.81
C ARG A 502 -15.90 2.97 -26.96
N LEU A 503 -17.06 2.71 -27.56
CA LEU A 503 -18.31 2.51 -26.84
C LEU A 503 -18.25 1.26 -25.95
N ARG A 504 -17.68 0.14 -26.43
CA ARG A 504 -17.41 -1.06 -25.62
C ARG A 504 -16.51 -0.75 -24.42
N TRP A 505 -15.48 0.05 -24.62
CA TRP A 505 -14.63 0.48 -23.50
C TRP A 505 -15.38 1.36 -22.48
N LEU A 506 -16.25 2.28 -22.94
CA LEU A 506 -17.09 3.09 -22.04
C LEU A 506 -18.11 2.22 -21.28
N LEU A 507 -18.69 1.22 -21.95
CA LEU A 507 -19.57 0.23 -21.33
C LEU A 507 -18.84 -0.56 -20.24
N ALA A 508 -17.64 -1.06 -20.53
CA ALA A 508 -16.80 -1.74 -19.53
C ALA A 508 -16.43 -0.80 -18.36
N ARG A 509 -16.18 0.48 -18.63
CA ARG A 509 -15.92 1.48 -17.58
C ARG A 509 -17.11 1.64 -16.62
N LEU A 510 -18.33 1.69 -17.15
CA LEU A 510 -19.55 1.80 -16.34
C LEU A 510 -19.74 0.57 -15.45
N LEU A 511 -19.55 -0.63 -15.99
CA LEU A 511 -19.69 -1.88 -15.25
C LEU A 511 -18.64 -2.01 -14.13
N LEU A 512 -17.38 -1.66 -14.44
CA LEU A 512 -16.26 -1.77 -13.49
C LEU A 512 -16.22 -0.64 -12.43
N GLY A 513 -16.89 0.48 -12.68
CA GLY A 513 -16.73 1.71 -11.89
C GLY A 513 -15.34 2.34 -12.00
N ALA A 514 -14.53 1.91 -12.97
CA ALA A 514 -13.14 2.31 -13.18
C ALA A 514 -12.75 2.17 -14.65
N ASP A 515 -11.73 2.91 -15.10
CA ASP A 515 -11.20 2.78 -16.45
C ASP A 515 -10.71 1.35 -16.73
N PRO A 516 -11.20 0.69 -17.80
CA PRO A 516 -10.71 -0.64 -18.16
C PRO A 516 -9.23 -0.63 -18.50
N GLY A 517 -8.50 -1.57 -17.92
CA GLY A 517 -7.04 -1.64 -17.96
C GLY A 517 -6.39 -0.90 -16.80
N ALA A 518 -5.08 -0.72 -16.89
CA ALA A 518 -4.26 -0.30 -15.75
C ALA A 518 -3.44 0.98 -15.99
N ALA A 519 -3.70 1.67 -17.10
CA ALA A 519 -2.97 2.89 -17.43
C ALA A 519 -3.33 4.02 -16.47
N SER A 520 -2.32 4.80 -16.08
CA SER A 520 -2.46 6.05 -15.30
C SER A 520 -3.15 7.16 -16.09
N ARG A 521 -3.30 6.99 -17.40
CA ARG A 521 -3.91 7.94 -18.30
C ARG A 521 -5.13 7.33 -18.98
N THR A 522 -6.29 7.94 -18.75
CA THR A 522 -7.45 7.76 -19.61
C THR A 522 -7.09 8.23 -21.03
N PRO A 523 -7.22 7.41 -22.08
CA PRO A 523 -6.89 7.84 -23.43
C PRO A 523 -7.65 9.12 -23.79
N ALA A 524 -6.97 10.14 -24.33
CA ALA A 524 -7.59 11.46 -24.57
C ALA A 524 -8.87 11.39 -25.41
N ARG A 525 -8.92 10.46 -26.38
CA ARG A 525 -10.10 10.22 -27.22
C ARG A 525 -11.27 9.56 -26.46
N GLN A 526 -11.02 8.85 -25.36
CA GLN A 526 -12.06 8.29 -24.49
C GLN A 526 -12.65 9.37 -23.60
N LEU A 527 -11.78 10.20 -23.00
CA LEU A 527 -12.20 11.31 -22.16
C LEU A 527 -13.04 12.34 -22.94
N ALA A 528 -12.57 12.72 -24.13
CA ALA A 528 -13.33 13.57 -25.05
C ALA A 528 -14.65 12.91 -25.47
N LEU A 529 -14.65 11.61 -25.77
CA LEU A 529 -15.88 10.90 -26.15
C LEU A 529 -16.90 10.85 -24.99
N HIS A 530 -16.44 10.67 -23.76
CA HIS A 530 -17.30 10.65 -22.57
C HIS A 530 -17.94 12.03 -22.35
N TYR A 531 -17.15 13.09 -22.42
CA TYR A 531 -17.62 14.48 -22.29
C TYR A 531 -18.59 14.88 -23.42
N GLU A 532 -18.27 14.53 -24.67
CA GLU A 532 -19.07 14.87 -25.86
C GLU A 532 -20.20 13.87 -26.17
N LEU A 533 -20.46 12.91 -25.27
CA LEU A 533 -21.39 11.82 -25.55
C LEU A 533 -22.82 12.37 -25.67
N HIS A 534 -23.54 12.00 -26.72
CA HIS A 534 -24.95 12.40 -26.85
C HIS A 534 -25.83 11.71 -25.78
N PRO A 535 -26.83 12.38 -25.18
CA PRO A 535 -27.69 11.79 -24.13
C PRO A 535 -28.33 10.45 -24.51
N ASP A 536 -28.79 10.30 -25.76
CA ASP A 536 -29.33 9.01 -26.24
C ASP A 536 -28.30 7.88 -26.33
N LEU A 537 -27.04 8.18 -26.65
CA LEU A 537 -25.98 7.18 -26.61
C LEU A 537 -25.61 6.83 -25.17
N ARG A 538 -25.67 7.81 -24.25
CA ARG A 538 -25.48 7.56 -22.82
C ARG A 538 -26.57 6.63 -22.28
N ARG A 539 -27.84 6.89 -22.63
CA ARG A 539 -28.97 6.03 -22.28
C ARG A 539 -28.81 4.62 -22.84
N LEU A 540 -28.42 4.47 -24.10
CA LEU A 540 -28.10 3.17 -24.68
C LEU A 540 -27.00 2.44 -23.88
N LEU A 541 -25.91 3.13 -23.50
CA LEU A 541 -24.85 2.51 -22.69
C LEU A 541 -25.36 2.04 -21.32
N HIS A 542 -26.26 2.79 -20.67
CA HIS A 542 -26.87 2.38 -19.41
C HIS A 542 -27.77 1.15 -19.59
N GLU A 543 -28.62 1.13 -20.62
CA GLU A 543 -29.48 -0.02 -20.95
C GLU A 543 -28.63 -1.27 -21.22
N GLN A 544 -27.57 -1.13 -22.03
CA GLN A 544 -26.63 -2.20 -22.33
C GLN A 544 -25.86 -2.68 -21.09
N ALA A 545 -25.51 -1.79 -20.16
CA ALA A 545 -24.88 -2.16 -18.90
C ALA A 545 -25.82 -3.03 -18.04
N SER A 546 -27.09 -2.64 -17.92
CA SER A 546 -28.10 -3.45 -17.23
C SER A 546 -28.29 -4.83 -17.88
N VAL A 547 -28.26 -4.92 -19.22
CA VAL A 547 -28.32 -6.20 -19.94
C VAL A 547 -27.10 -7.07 -19.63
N ASN A 548 -25.89 -6.50 -19.61
CA ASN A 548 -24.68 -7.25 -19.28
C ASN A 548 -24.70 -7.77 -17.83
N LEU A 549 -25.19 -6.99 -16.87
CA LEU A 549 -25.34 -7.46 -15.48
C LEU A 549 -26.34 -8.61 -15.39
N LYS A 550 -27.51 -8.49 -16.02
CA LYS A 550 -28.52 -9.55 -16.07
C LYS A 550 -28.03 -10.83 -16.75
N ALA A 551 -27.23 -10.70 -17.81
CA ALA A 551 -26.66 -11.86 -18.53
C ALA A 551 -25.71 -12.71 -17.65
N HIS A 552 -25.25 -12.16 -16.52
CA HIS A 552 -24.42 -12.86 -15.53
C HIS A 552 -25.17 -13.12 -14.21
N ASP A 553 -26.50 -13.01 -14.17
CA ASP A 553 -27.33 -13.12 -12.96
C ASP A 553 -26.86 -12.18 -11.81
N ILE A 554 -26.49 -10.95 -12.15
CA ILE A 554 -26.07 -9.93 -11.18
C ILE A 554 -27.23 -8.95 -10.94
N ASP A 555 -27.81 -9.03 -9.74
CA ASP A 555 -28.83 -8.09 -9.23
C ASP A 555 -28.19 -7.02 -8.33
N GLU A 556 -27.37 -6.15 -8.93
CA GLU A 556 -26.66 -5.06 -8.25
C GLU A 556 -26.93 -3.72 -8.96
N PRO A 557 -26.88 -2.58 -8.26
CA PRO A 557 -26.96 -1.28 -8.91
C PRO A 557 -25.76 -1.07 -9.85
N MET A 558 -25.95 -0.37 -10.96
CA MET A 558 -24.88 -0.14 -11.93
C MET A 558 -23.71 0.67 -11.32
N LEU A 559 -24.05 1.74 -10.60
CA LEU A 559 -23.11 2.61 -9.88
C LEU A 559 -23.54 2.70 -8.44
N TRP A 560 -22.56 2.76 -7.55
CA TRP A 560 -22.75 3.00 -6.13
C TRP A 560 -21.54 3.74 -5.62
N GLU A 561 -21.72 4.65 -4.67
CA GLU A 561 -20.68 5.30 -3.90
C GLU A 561 -21.14 5.40 -2.43
N PRO A 562 -20.21 5.46 -1.45
CA PRO A 562 -20.58 5.40 -0.06
C PRO A 562 -21.37 6.66 0.34
N PRO A 563 -22.51 6.50 1.03
CA PRO A 563 -23.36 7.62 1.45
C PRO A 563 -22.64 8.64 2.35
N PRO A 564 -22.97 9.95 2.27
CA PRO A 564 -22.32 10.99 3.09
C PRO A 564 -22.51 10.83 4.60
N ASP A 565 -23.63 10.24 5.04
CA ASP A 565 -23.97 9.99 6.45
C ASP A 565 -23.00 9.04 7.15
N TRP A 566 -22.29 8.19 6.41
CA TRP A 566 -21.22 7.34 6.96
C TRP A 566 -20.02 8.16 7.47
N PHE A 567 -19.93 9.45 7.14
CA PHE A 567 -18.77 10.30 7.39
C PHE A 567 -19.12 11.61 8.10
N ALA A 568 -20.21 11.62 8.90
CA ALA A 568 -20.67 12.82 9.60
C ALA A 568 -19.56 13.50 10.46
N ASP A 569 -18.68 12.70 11.06
CA ASP A 569 -17.58 13.19 11.90
C ASP A 569 -16.35 13.67 11.11
N LEU A 570 -16.29 13.39 9.80
CA LEU A 570 -15.16 13.76 8.95
C LEU A 570 -15.45 15.07 8.22
N ARG A 571 -14.58 16.06 8.40
CA ARG A 571 -14.65 17.35 7.69
C ARG A 571 -14.20 17.19 6.23
N LEU A 572 -15.06 16.63 5.38
CA LEU A 572 -14.82 16.54 3.94
C LEU A 572 -15.13 17.89 3.25
N PRO A 573 -14.31 18.31 2.27
CA PRO A 573 -14.64 19.43 1.42
C PRO A 573 -15.97 19.22 0.66
N ALA A 574 -16.57 20.34 0.25
CA ALA A 574 -17.77 20.33 -0.58
C ALA A 574 -17.57 19.51 -1.87
N GLY A 575 -18.55 18.67 -2.21
CA GLY A 575 -18.50 17.85 -3.40
C GLY A 575 -19.16 18.47 -4.63
N PRO A 576 -19.21 17.72 -5.74
CA PRO A 576 -19.80 18.19 -6.99
C PRO A 576 -21.31 18.46 -6.89
N GLU A 577 -22.00 17.97 -5.86
CA GLU A 577 -23.41 18.29 -5.56
C GLU A 577 -23.68 19.77 -5.31
N THR A 578 -22.65 20.56 -5.00
CA THR A 578 -22.74 22.02 -4.86
C THR A 578 -22.91 22.76 -6.18
N ILE A 579 -22.62 22.10 -7.30
CA ILE A 579 -22.79 22.68 -8.63
C ILE A 579 -24.26 22.55 -9.04
N ASP A 580 -24.89 23.67 -9.39
CA ASP A 580 -26.26 23.66 -9.91
C ASP A 580 -26.33 22.84 -11.20
N ARG A 581 -27.05 21.72 -11.11
CA ARG A 581 -27.20 20.74 -12.18
C ARG A 581 -27.89 21.34 -13.41
N SER A 582 -28.84 22.25 -13.20
CA SER A 582 -29.58 22.92 -14.26
C SER A 582 -28.71 23.95 -14.98
N GLN A 583 -27.95 24.75 -14.23
CA GLN A 583 -26.99 25.71 -14.76
C GLN A 583 -25.89 25.00 -15.57
N LEU A 584 -25.32 23.93 -15.03
CA LEU A 584 -24.30 23.14 -15.72
C LEU A 584 -24.84 22.54 -17.03
N ALA A 585 -26.06 22.01 -17.03
CA ALA A 585 -26.69 21.47 -18.24
C ALA A 585 -26.94 22.57 -19.29
N GLN A 586 -27.36 23.77 -18.85
CA GLN A 586 -27.56 24.91 -19.74
C GLN A 586 -26.25 25.36 -20.40
N LEU A 587 -25.17 25.51 -19.62
CA LEU A 587 -23.85 25.88 -20.15
C LEU A 587 -23.26 24.80 -21.06
N ALA A 588 -23.52 23.52 -20.76
CA ALA A 588 -23.05 22.38 -21.55
C ALA A 588 -23.78 22.24 -22.91
N SER A 589 -24.99 22.80 -23.06
CA SER A 589 -25.86 22.61 -24.25
C SER A 589 -25.22 23.07 -25.57
N GLY A 590 -24.32 24.05 -25.53
CA GLY A 590 -23.60 24.56 -26.71
C GLY A 590 -22.40 23.71 -27.14
N GLY A 591 -22.09 22.62 -26.43
CA GLY A 591 -20.88 21.83 -26.64
C GLY A 591 -19.57 22.60 -26.47
N PRO A 592 -19.41 23.43 -25.41
CA PRO A 592 -18.16 24.17 -25.16
C PRO A 592 -16.98 23.22 -24.95
N SER A 593 -15.76 23.73 -25.20
CA SER A 593 -14.57 22.97 -24.84
C SER A 593 -14.52 22.75 -23.32
N PRO A 594 -13.95 21.64 -22.81
CA PRO A 594 -13.81 21.42 -21.37
C PRO A 594 -13.12 22.59 -20.65
N ALA A 595 -12.11 23.21 -21.28
CA ALA A 595 -11.40 24.34 -20.70
C ALA A 595 -12.30 25.59 -20.56
N ASP A 596 -13.21 25.83 -21.51
CA ASP A 596 -14.11 26.98 -21.47
C ASP A 596 -15.23 26.80 -20.45
N LEU A 597 -15.81 25.60 -20.39
CA LEU A 597 -16.85 25.29 -19.40
C LEU A 597 -16.27 25.30 -17.97
N ALA A 598 -15.06 24.78 -17.78
CA ALA A 598 -14.37 24.81 -16.49
C ALA A 598 -14.16 26.26 -16.03
N ARG A 599 -13.67 27.14 -16.93
CA ARG A 599 -13.49 28.58 -16.65
C ARG A 599 -14.79 29.28 -16.27
N GLN A 600 -15.91 28.97 -16.92
CA GLN A 600 -17.23 29.56 -16.60
C GLN A 600 -17.75 29.14 -15.22
N LEU A 601 -17.35 27.96 -14.74
CA LEU A 601 -17.74 27.42 -13.44
C LEU A 601 -16.71 27.69 -12.34
N GLY A 602 -15.60 28.37 -12.65
CA GLY A 602 -14.50 28.59 -11.71
C GLY A 602 -13.76 27.30 -11.32
N LEU A 603 -13.76 26.29 -12.19
CA LEU A 603 -13.12 25.00 -11.98
C LEU A 603 -11.90 24.84 -12.88
N ASP A 604 -11.00 23.92 -12.52
CA ASP A 604 -10.03 23.38 -13.45
C ASP A 604 -10.64 22.27 -14.32
N THR A 605 -9.92 21.86 -15.38
CA THR A 605 -10.42 20.83 -16.31
C THR A 605 -10.55 19.45 -15.66
N ALA A 606 -9.78 19.14 -14.60
CA ALA A 606 -9.86 17.87 -13.90
C ALA A 606 -11.14 17.79 -13.05
N HIS A 607 -11.42 18.82 -12.26
CA HIS A 607 -12.63 18.96 -11.45
C HIS A 607 -13.88 19.02 -12.32
N LEU A 608 -13.84 19.71 -13.47
CA LEU A 608 -14.94 19.66 -14.43
C LEU A 608 -15.23 18.22 -14.87
N HIS A 609 -14.21 17.45 -15.29
CA HIS A 609 -14.40 16.07 -15.74
C HIS A 609 -14.95 15.15 -14.64
N LEU A 610 -14.53 15.35 -13.38
CA LEU A 610 -15.06 14.61 -12.24
C LEU A 610 -16.53 15.00 -11.96
N ALA A 611 -16.85 16.29 -12.03
CA ALA A 611 -18.20 16.80 -11.82
C ALA A 611 -19.19 16.30 -12.88
N VAL A 612 -18.84 16.39 -14.17
CA VAL A 612 -19.70 15.89 -15.27
C VAL A 612 -19.87 14.37 -15.22
N GLU A 613 -18.84 13.62 -14.78
CA GLU A 613 -18.93 12.18 -14.57
C GLU A 613 -19.91 11.86 -13.42
N THR A 614 -19.79 12.52 -12.27
CA THR A 614 -20.69 12.33 -11.12
C THR A 614 -22.13 12.76 -11.42
N LEU A 615 -22.32 13.95 -11.99
CA LEU A 615 -23.64 14.51 -12.26
C LEU A 615 -24.29 13.91 -13.50
N GLY A 616 -23.54 13.18 -14.33
CA GLY A 616 -24.05 12.53 -15.53
C GLY A 616 -24.42 13.51 -16.66
N ILE A 617 -23.83 14.70 -16.67
CA ILE A 617 -24.04 15.73 -17.69
C ILE A 617 -22.99 15.59 -18.78
N THR A 618 -23.40 15.80 -20.03
CA THR A 618 -22.53 15.73 -21.21
C THR A 618 -22.68 17.01 -22.02
N ALA A 619 -21.64 17.40 -22.74
CA ALA A 619 -21.63 18.58 -23.62
C ALA A 619 -21.46 18.15 -25.09
N PRO A 620 -22.48 17.52 -25.71
CA PRO A 620 -22.40 17.10 -27.09
C PRO A 620 -22.24 18.32 -28.01
N LYS A 621 -21.32 18.23 -28.98
CA LYS A 621 -21.19 19.28 -29.99
C LYS A 621 -22.46 19.33 -30.85
N PRO A 622 -23.01 20.52 -31.13
CA PRO A 622 -24.18 20.64 -31.99
C PRO A 622 -23.89 20.00 -33.36
N ALA A 623 -24.83 19.18 -33.83
CA ALA A 623 -24.74 18.60 -35.16
C ALA A 623 -24.73 19.75 -36.16
N ARG A 624 -23.61 20.01 -36.83
CA ARG A 624 -23.60 20.94 -37.96
C ARG A 624 -24.58 20.39 -39.01
N PRO A 625 -25.64 21.12 -39.39
CA PRO A 625 -26.47 20.74 -40.51
C PRO A 625 -25.54 20.68 -41.72
N ARG A 626 -25.27 19.46 -42.19
CA ARG A 626 -24.64 19.31 -43.49
C ARG A 626 -25.75 19.55 -44.51
N PRO A 627 -25.52 20.35 -45.56
CA PRO A 627 -26.48 20.44 -46.64
C PRO A 627 -26.77 19.02 -47.11
N SER A 628 -28.04 18.65 -47.03
CA SER A 628 -28.60 17.44 -47.61
C SER A 628 -28.39 17.55 -49.11
N ILE A 629 -27.28 17.03 -49.63
CA ILE A 629 -27.19 16.73 -51.06
C ILE A 629 -28.07 15.48 -51.24
N PRO A 630 -29.22 15.58 -51.94
CA PRO A 630 -30.02 14.40 -52.27
C PRO A 630 -29.12 13.44 -53.05
N SER A 631 -29.13 12.17 -52.69
CA SER A 631 -28.27 11.13 -53.27
C SER A 631 -28.61 10.75 -54.72
N THR A 632 -29.18 11.66 -55.52
CA THR A 632 -29.75 11.38 -56.85
C THR A 632 -29.35 12.34 -57.97
N GLN A 633 -28.47 13.32 -57.75
CA GLN A 633 -27.80 14.04 -58.84
C GLN A 633 -26.29 13.81 -58.80
N ARG A 634 -25.87 12.62 -59.26
CA ARG A 634 -24.51 12.40 -59.73
C ARG A 634 -24.36 13.10 -61.07
N ILE A 635 -23.54 14.14 -61.13
CA ILE A 635 -23.04 14.68 -62.40
C ILE A 635 -22.46 13.49 -63.19
N PRO A 636 -22.93 13.21 -64.42
CA PRO A 636 -22.38 12.13 -65.24
C PRO A 636 -20.86 12.26 -65.33
N ARG A 637 -20.14 11.16 -65.10
CA ARG A 637 -18.69 11.15 -65.30
C ARG A 637 -18.42 11.23 -66.79
N GLU A 638 -17.78 12.30 -67.24
CA GLU A 638 -17.45 12.51 -68.65
C GLU A 638 -16.02 12.02 -68.98
N ASN A 639 -15.76 11.84 -70.28
CA ASN A 639 -14.43 11.55 -70.83
C ASN A 639 -13.77 10.28 -70.26
N VAL A 640 -12.57 10.38 -69.70
CA VAL A 640 -11.74 9.26 -69.22
C VAL A 640 -12.42 8.48 -68.08
N LEU A 641 -13.29 9.13 -67.31
CA LEU A 641 -14.03 8.51 -66.20
C LEU A 641 -15.43 8.04 -66.59
N ALA A 642 -15.84 8.20 -67.85
CA ALA A 642 -17.12 7.69 -68.34
C ALA A 642 -17.15 6.15 -68.21
N PRO A 643 -18.28 5.52 -67.84
CA PRO A 643 -18.33 4.10 -67.49
C PRO A 643 -17.75 3.17 -68.56
N GLN A 644 -18.05 3.40 -69.84
CA GLN A 644 -17.53 2.60 -70.95
C GLN A 644 -16.02 2.82 -71.17
N ARG A 645 -15.57 4.07 -71.19
CA ARG A 645 -14.15 4.40 -71.37
C ARG A 645 -13.30 3.92 -70.20
N LEU A 646 -13.81 4.04 -68.97
CA LEU A 646 -13.18 3.53 -67.76
C LEU A 646 -13.10 2.00 -67.77
N ARG A 647 -14.13 1.30 -68.30
CA ARG A 647 -14.12 -0.16 -68.48
C ARG A 647 -13.07 -0.59 -69.50
N GLN A 648 -12.95 0.13 -70.62
CA GLN A 648 -11.91 -0.11 -71.63
C GLN A 648 -10.50 0.12 -71.05
N LEU A 649 -10.26 1.26 -70.38
CA LEU A 649 -8.95 1.57 -69.80
C LEU A 649 -8.58 0.59 -68.66
N TYR A 650 -9.54 0.20 -67.83
CA TYR A 650 -9.30 -0.60 -66.63
C TYR A 650 -9.39 -2.13 -66.84
N LEU A 651 -10.21 -2.64 -67.76
CA LEU A 651 -10.31 -4.09 -68.01
C LEU A 651 -9.56 -4.51 -69.27
N GLU A 652 -9.75 -3.79 -70.39
CA GLU A 652 -9.20 -4.20 -71.69
C GLU A 652 -7.74 -3.78 -71.85
N GLN A 653 -7.42 -2.50 -71.63
CA GLN A 653 -6.06 -1.96 -71.77
C GLN A 653 -5.18 -2.17 -70.53
N ARG A 654 -5.73 -2.81 -69.49
CA ARG A 654 -5.06 -3.18 -68.24
C ARG A 654 -4.32 -2.04 -67.51
N LEU A 655 -4.69 -0.78 -67.69
CA LEU A 655 -4.04 0.36 -67.00
C LEU A 655 -4.31 0.37 -65.48
N PRO A 656 -3.33 0.76 -64.65
CA PRO A 656 -3.52 0.90 -63.21
C PRO A 656 -4.30 2.18 -62.86
N GLN A 657 -5.04 2.17 -61.74
CA GLN A 657 -5.92 3.29 -61.34
C GLN A 657 -5.20 4.63 -61.21
N TRP A 658 -3.90 4.66 -60.88
CA TRP A 658 -3.13 5.89 -60.80
C TRP A 658 -2.84 6.50 -62.18
N ARG A 659 -2.60 5.68 -63.20
CA ARG A 659 -2.36 6.15 -64.58
C ARG A 659 -3.65 6.63 -65.23
N ILE A 660 -4.77 5.99 -64.90
CA ILE A 660 -6.12 6.47 -65.27
C ILE A 660 -6.41 7.81 -64.58
N ALA A 661 -5.93 8.00 -63.34
CA ALA A 661 -6.11 9.24 -62.60
C ALA A 661 -5.35 10.40 -63.25
N GLU A 662 -4.12 10.14 -63.69
CA GLU A 662 -3.28 11.06 -64.45
C GLU A 662 -3.90 11.43 -65.80
N LEU A 663 -4.38 10.44 -66.57
CA LEU A 663 -5.11 10.66 -67.82
C LEU A 663 -6.40 11.48 -67.64
N ALA A 664 -7.05 11.34 -66.47
CA ALA A 664 -8.26 12.07 -66.12
C ALA A 664 -8.00 13.39 -65.38
N GLY A 665 -6.73 13.77 -65.15
CA GLY A 665 -6.38 14.96 -64.37
C GLY A 665 -6.93 14.97 -62.93
N CYS A 666 -7.13 13.79 -62.32
CA CYS A 666 -7.81 13.64 -61.03
C CYS A 666 -7.03 12.76 -60.05
N SER A 667 -7.54 12.62 -58.82
CA SER A 667 -6.91 11.76 -57.81
C SER A 667 -7.22 10.27 -58.06
N SER A 668 -6.30 9.38 -57.65
CA SER A 668 -6.54 7.91 -57.71
C SER A 668 -7.74 7.47 -56.87
N SER A 669 -8.13 8.25 -55.86
CA SER A 669 -9.35 8.04 -55.09
C SER A 669 -10.61 8.36 -55.90
N THR A 670 -10.58 9.39 -56.75
CA THR A 670 -11.67 9.75 -57.66
C THR A 670 -11.91 8.63 -58.68
N VAL A 671 -10.85 8.07 -59.26
CA VAL A 671 -10.95 6.88 -60.15
C VAL A 671 -11.49 5.68 -59.40
N ARG A 672 -11.04 5.43 -58.17
CA ARG A 672 -11.53 4.33 -57.33
C ARG A 672 -13.03 4.43 -57.05
N HIS A 673 -13.53 5.65 -56.83
CA HIS A 673 -14.96 5.90 -56.71
C HIS A 673 -15.68 5.66 -58.04
N ALA A 674 -15.16 6.17 -59.16
CA ALA A 674 -15.74 5.95 -60.49
C ALA A 674 -15.81 4.45 -60.88
N VAL A 675 -14.78 3.66 -60.57
CA VAL A 675 -14.76 2.20 -60.81
C VAL A 675 -15.84 1.48 -60.00
N ASN A 676 -16.04 1.88 -58.74
CA ASN A 676 -17.10 1.35 -57.89
C ASN A 676 -18.50 1.78 -58.34
N GLU A 677 -18.66 3.04 -58.74
CA GLU A 677 -19.92 3.61 -59.24
C GLU A 677 -20.36 2.96 -60.56
N ALA A 678 -19.41 2.62 -61.43
CA ALA A 678 -19.65 1.94 -62.70
C ALA A 678 -19.82 0.40 -62.57
N GLY A 679 -19.80 -0.15 -61.34
CA GLY A 679 -19.96 -1.59 -61.10
C GLY A 679 -18.84 -2.45 -61.71
N ILE A 680 -17.66 -1.88 -61.95
CA ILE A 680 -16.54 -2.58 -62.59
C ILE A 680 -15.85 -3.46 -61.54
N THR A 681 -15.85 -4.77 -61.76
CA THR A 681 -15.19 -5.74 -60.89
C THR A 681 -13.72 -5.38 -60.75
N ARG A 682 -13.29 -5.10 -59.52
CA ARG A 682 -11.89 -4.80 -59.23
C ARG A 682 -11.04 -6.02 -59.55
N ARG A 683 -9.87 -5.80 -60.15
CA ARG A 683 -8.89 -6.88 -60.32
C ARG A 683 -8.59 -7.49 -58.94
N ARG A 684 -8.60 -8.82 -58.87
CA ARG A 684 -8.21 -9.55 -57.66
C ARG A 684 -6.87 -9.01 -57.16
N ARG A 685 -6.73 -8.89 -55.83
CA ARG A 685 -5.42 -8.64 -55.21
C ARG A 685 -4.44 -9.65 -55.79
N ARG A 686 -3.25 -9.18 -56.19
CA ARG A 686 -2.17 -10.06 -56.64
C ARG A 686 -1.97 -11.16 -55.57
N PRO A 687 -1.75 -12.43 -55.97
CA PRO A 687 -1.52 -13.53 -55.04
C PRO A 687 -0.39 -13.17 -54.05
N ALA A 688 -0.46 -13.69 -52.83
CA ALA A 688 0.69 -13.66 -51.93
C ALA A 688 1.85 -14.40 -52.62
N GLY A 689 3.04 -13.81 -52.69
CA GLY A 689 4.18 -14.39 -53.42
C GLY A 689 4.52 -13.71 -54.75
N PHE A 690 3.62 -12.91 -55.34
CA PHE A 690 3.82 -12.38 -56.71
C PHE A 690 5.11 -11.56 -56.90
N LEU A 691 5.56 -10.85 -55.86
CA LEU A 691 6.80 -10.08 -55.96
C LEU A 691 8.03 -10.96 -55.72
N GLU A 692 7.89 -12.03 -54.94
CA GLU A 692 8.93 -13.04 -54.75
C GLU A 692 9.23 -13.83 -56.03
N ASP A 693 8.26 -13.95 -56.95
CA ASP A 693 8.45 -14.63 -58.25
C ASP A 693 9.13 -13.74 -59.31
N ILE A 694 9.06 -12.42 -59.17
CA ILE A 694 9.55 -11.45 -60.16
C ILE A 694 10.90 -10.85 -59.75
N VAL A 695 11.11 -10.71 -58.44
CA VAL A 695 12.30 -10.05 -57.89
C VAL A 695 13.11 -11.08 -57.12
N SER A 696 14.36 -11.29 -57.54
CA SER A 696 15.30 -12.09 -56.76
C SER A 696 15.80 -11.30 -55.55
N ARG A 697 16.16 -12.02 -54.48
CA ARG A 697 16.81 -11.41 -53.30
C ARG A 697 18.07 -10.65 -53.69
N THR A 698 18.89 -11.21 -54.58
CA THR A 698 20.15 -10.62 -55.03
C THR A 698 19.93 -9.32 -55.79
N TRP A 699 18.91 -9.25 -56.66
CA TRP A 699 18.58 -8.01 -57.36
C TRP A 699 18.10 -6.92 -56.41
N LEU A 700 17.21 -7.24 -55.46
CA LEU A 700 16.71 -6.24 -54.52
C LEU A 700 17.82 -5.74 -53.59
N GLU A 701 18.74 -6.61 -53.21
CA GLU A 701 19.92 -6.26 -52.43
C GLU A 701 20.86 -5.33 -53.21
N THR A 702 21.14 -5.61 -54.48
CA THR A 702 21.94 -4.73 -55.33
C THR A 702 21.28 -3.38 -55.56
N GLU A 703 20.00 -3.34 -55.91
CA GLU A 703 19.29 -2.08 -56.21
C GLU A 703 19.05 -1.23 -54.95
N TYR A 704 18.66 -1.86 -53.84
CA TYR A 704 18.37 -1.15 -52.59
C TYR A 704 19.64 -0.79 -51.83
N ARG A 705 20.56 -1.75 -51.57
CA ARG A 705 21.76 -1.52 -50.75
C ARG A 705 22.90 -0.93 -51.57
N ASP A 706 23.30 -1.61 -52.66
CA ASP A 706 24.56 -1.32 -53.36
C ASP A 706 24.44 -0.06 -54.22
N LYS A 707 23.38 0.03 -55.03
CA LYS A 707 23.06 1.22 -55.84
C LYS A 707 22.43 2.35 -55.02
N GLY A 708 21.85 2.06 -53.85
CA GLY A 708 21.31 3.07 -52.93
C GLY A 708 19.97 3.67 -53.37
N ARG A 709 19.14 2.92 -54.09
CA ARG A 709 17.82 3.40 -54.55
C ARG A 709 16.81 3.44 -53.40
N SER A 710 15.89 4.41 -53.48
CA SER A 710 14.84 4.55 -52.47
C SER A 710 13.76 3.49 -52.67
N SER A 711 13.14 3.04 -51.56
CA SER A 711 12.01 2.10 -51.65
C SER A 711 10.82 2.66 -52.45
N PRO A 712 10.51 3.97 -52.47
CA PRO A 712 9.56 4.55 -53.43
C PRO A 712 9.96 4.41 -54.90
N ASP A 713 11.24 4.57 -55.24
CA ASP A 713 11.69 4.53 -56.65
C ASP A 713 11.70 3.10 -57.18
N ILE A 714 12.20 2.15 -56.39
CA ILE A 714 12.11 0.71 -56.70
C ILE A 714 10.64 0.30 -56.84
N ALA A 715 9.77 0.80 -55.95
CA ALA A 715 8.35 0.52 -56.02
C ALA A 715 7.69 1.09 -57.28
N ARG A 716 8.13 2.26 -57.77
CA ARG A 716 7.64 2.88 -59.00
C ARG A 716 8.00 2.02 -60.22
N GLU A 717 9.24 1.54 -60.30
CA GLU A 717 9.71 0.68 -61.39
C GLU A 717 8.97 -0.67 -61.42
N LEU A 718 8.79 -1.30 -60.25
CA LEU A 718 8.06 -2.56 -60.12
C LEU A 718 6.53 -2.40 -60.19
N GLY A 719 6.02 -1.16 -60.32
CA GLY A 719 4.59 -0.86 -60.35
C GLY A 719 3.83 -1.29 -59.08
N VAL A 720 4.48 -1.21 -57.90
CA VAL A 720 3.92 -1.57 -56.58
C VAL A 720 3.98 -0.41 -55.58
N GLY A 721 3.37 -0.60 -54.40
CA GLY A 721 3.47 0.37 -53.31
C GLY A 721 4.77 0.18 -52.51
N LYS A 722 5.35 1.27 -51.99
CA LYS A 722 6.58 1.26 -51.17
C LYS A 722 6.57 0.22 -50.03
N ASN A 723 5.41 0.02 -49.40
CA ASN A 723 5.25 -0.92 -48.29
C ASN A 723 5.42 -2.39 -48.72
N SER A 724 5.20 -2.71 -49.99
CA SER A 724 5.43 -4.05 -50.52
C SER A 724 6.93 -4.34 -50.68
N VAL A 725 7.71 -3.36 -51.15
CA VAL A 725 9.18 -3.45 -51.23
C VAL A 725 9.80 -3.54 -49.83
N MET A 726 9.35 -2.69 -48.90
CA MET A 726 9.82 -2.73 -47.50
C MET A 726 9.49 -4.05 -46.80
N ARG A 727 8.39 -4.71 -47.16
CA ARG A 727 8.06 -6.04 -46.64
C ARG A 727 9.08 -7.10 -47.08
N LEU A 728 9.57 -7.02 -48.32
CA LEU A 728 10.60 -7.93 -48.83
C LEU A 728 11.97 -7.65 -48.20
N VAL A 729 12.35 -6.38 -48.05
CA VAL A 729 13.57 -5.96 -47.32
C VAL A 729 13.58 -6.56 -45.91
N ASN A 730 12.47 -6.42 -45.17
CA ASN A 730 12.34 -6.98 -43.82
C ASN A 730 12.35 -8.52 -43.82
N LYS A 731 11.68 -9.15 -44.80
CA LYS A 731 11.56 -10.61 -44.90
C LYS A 731 12.87 -11.29 -45.26
N TRP A 732 13.68 -10.68 -46.14
CA TRP A 732 14.95 -11.21 -46.61
C TRP A 732 16.16 -10.72 -45.81
N GLY A 733 15.94 -9.92 -44.75
CA GLY A 733 16.99 -9.44 -43.87
C GLY A 733 17.97 -8.48 -44.55
N ILE A 734 17.53 -7.75 -45.58
CA ILE A 734 18.37 -6.75 -46.24
C ILE A 734 18.51 -5.55 -45.28
N PRO A 735 19.74 -5.11 -44.94
CA PRO A 735 19.94 -3.98 -44.04
C PRO A 735 19.21 -2.71 -44.51
N HIS A 736 18.59 -2.00 -43.57
CA HIS A 736 17.97 -0.71 -43.87
C HIS A 736 19.01 0.36 -44.15
N HIS A 737 18.66 1.31 -45.00
CA HIS A 737 19.39 2.57 -45.12
C HIS A 737 19.51 3.25 -43.74
N PRO A 738 20.71 3.62 -43.30
CA PRO A 738 20.90 4.46 -42.13
C PRO A 738 20.10 5.75 -42.26
N VAL A 739 19.56 6.27 -41.15
CA VAL A 739 18.72 7.48 -41.13
C VAL A 739 19.45 8.71 -41.69
N SER A 740 20.78 8.69 -41.72
CA SER A 740 21.66 9.74 -42.23
C SER A 740 21.94 9.69 -43.74
N GLU A 741 21.57 8.62 -44.44
CA GLU A 741 21.90 8.42 -45.85
C GLU A 741 20.74 8.79 -46.78
N PHE A 742 21.07 9.48 -47.87
CA PHE A 742 20.12 9.95 -48.88
C PHE A 742 20.16 9.05 -50.11
N THR A 743 19.06 9.05 -50.88
CA THR A 743 18.96 8.31 -52.14
C THR A 743 20.04 8.76 -53.11
N ASN A 744 20.80 7.80 -53.64
CA ASN A 744 21.80 8.07 -54.66
C ASN A 744 21.07 8.51 -55.95
N PRO A 745 21.25 9.77 -56.41
CA PRO A 745 20.56 10.28 -57.60
C PRO A 745 21.12 9.69 -58.90
N PHE A 746 22.31 9.09 -58.86
CA PHE A 746 22.95 8.45 -60.02
C PHE A 746 22.66 6.95 -60.08
N ALA A 747 21.85 6.41 -59.16
CA ALA A 747 21.61 4.98 -59.01
C ALA A 747 20.93 4.31 -60.22
N SER A 748 20.32 5.09 -61.11
CA SER A 748 19.74 4.61 -62.37
C SER A 748 20.74 4.52 -63.53
N LEU A 749 21.95 5.06 -63.36
CA LEU A 749 23.02 4.95 -64.34
C LEU A 749 23.74 3.62 -64.08
N ASP A 750 23.79 2.72 -65.06
CA ASP A 750 24.56 1.45 -64.96
C ASP A 750 26.08 1.69 -65.08
N THR A 751 26.56 2.79 -64.52
CA THR A 751 27.97 3.18 -64.46
C THR A 751 28.53 2.84 -63.08
N GLY A 752 29.69 2.17 -63.05
CA GLY A 752 30.39 1.89 -61.79
C GLY A 752 30.93 3.18 -61.19
N LEU A 753 30.37 3.61 -60.05
CA LEU A 753 30.85 4.77 -59.31
C LEU A 753 32.15 4.42 -58.56
N SER A 754 33.10 5.35 -58.53
CA SER A 754 34.26 5.22 -57.64
C SER A 754 33.80 5.17 -56.17
N PRO A 755 34.58 4.55 -55.25
CA PRO A 755 34.20 4.47 -53.84
C PRO A 755 33.91 5.84 -53.21
N ALA A 756 34.68 6.87 -53.60
CA ALA A 756 34.48 8.24 -53.16
C ALA A 756 33.19 8.86 -53.72
N MET A 757 32.89 8.64 -55.00
CA MET A 757 31.66 9.14 -55.62
C MET A 757 30.42 8.43 -55.07
N GLN A 758 30.52 7.13 -54.79
CA GLN A 758 29.45 6.35 -54.14
C GLN A 758 29.13 6.90 -52.75
N ALA A 759 30.15 7.23 -51.95
CA ALA A 759 29.96 7.86 -50.63
C ALA A 759 29.33 9.26 -50.73
N VAL A 760 29.83 10.11 -51.64
CA VAL A 760 29.34 11.49 -51.81
C VAL A 760 27.92 11.52 -52.37
N SER A 761 27.57 10.60 -53.26
CA SER A 761 26.23 10.51 -53.89
C SER A 761 25.09 10.29 -52.88
N ARG A 762 25.40 9.70 -51.71
CA ARG A 762 24.45 9.43 -50.63
C ARG A 762 24.34 10.56 -49.62
N THR A 763 24.92 11.73 -49.91
CA THR A 763 24.82 12.94 -49.07
C THR A 763 23.69 13.87 -49.50
N LYS A 764 23.14 14.64 -48.56
CA LYS A 764 22.08 15.62 -48.83
C LYS A 764 22.54 16.66 -49.86
N ASN A 765 21.72 16.89 -50.89
CA ASN A 765 21.94 17.86 -51.97
C ASN A 765 23.24 17.63 -52.77
N CYS A 766 23.70 16.38 -52.92
CA CYS A 766 24.97 16.04 -53.59
C CYS A 766 25.09 16.64 -55.01
N VAL A 767 24.04 16.55 -55.85
CA VAL A 767 24.02 17.10 -57.23
C VAL A 767 24.37 18.58 -57.26
N GLN A 768 23.73 19.39 -56.41
CA GLN A 768 23.98 20.83 -56.36
C GLN A 768 25.41 21.13 -55.88
N ARG A 769 25.91 20.36 -54.90
CA ARG A 769 27.26 20.56 -54.38
C ARG A 769 28.32 20.18 -55.42
N LEU A 770 28.15 19.07 -56.13
CA LEU A 770 29.04 18.66 -57.22
C LEU A 770 29.08 19.72 -58.34
N ARG A 771 27.92 20.30 -58.72
CA ARG A 771 27.86 21.42 -59.68
C ARG A 771 28.65 22.64 -59.23
N HIS A 772 28.58 23.00 -57.95
CA HIS A 772 29.38 24.11 -57.42
C HIS A 772 30.88 23.78 -57.41
N LEU A 773 31.27 22.54 -57.06
CA LEU A 773 32.66 22.10 -57.00
C LEU A 773 33.34 22.09 -58.38
N LEU A 774 32.63 21.69 -59.44
CA LEU A 774 33.12 21.74 -60.83
C LEU A 774 33.53 23.14 -61.28
N GLN A 775 32.89 24.17 -60.72
CA GLN A 775 33.12 25.56 -61.08
C GLN A 775 34.16 26.26 -60.19
N LEU A 776 34.76 25.56 -59.21
CA LEU A 776 35.78 26.15 -58.32
C LEU A 776 37.15 26.38 -58.97
N PRO A 777 37.70 25.46 -59.78
CA PRO A 777 39.04 25.63 -60.37
C PRO A 777 39.13 26.91 -61.23
N GLY A 778 40.23 27.66 -61.09
CA GLY A 778 40.48 28.88 -61.87
C GLY A 778 40.06 30.19 -61.18
N HIS A 779 39.25 30.15 -60.11
CA HIS A 779 38.95 31.35 -59.33
C HIS A 779 40.10 31.74 -58.39
N ARG A 780 40.31 33.05 -58.17
CA ARG A 780 41.40 33.58 -57.32
C ARG A 780 41.36 33.08 -55.87
N ASN A 781 40.17 32.83 -55.33
CA ASN A 781 39.91 32.29 -54.00
C ASN A 781 38.43 31.89 -53.88
N LEU A 782 38.07 31.20 -52.80
CA LEU A 782 36.69 30.74 -52.57
C LEU A 782 35.66 31.88 -52.49
N GLN A 783 36.07 33.10 -52.11
CA GLN A 783 35.15 34.25 -52.03
C GLN A 783 34.78 34.76 -53.41
N ALA A 784 35.73 34.78 -54.34
CA ALA A 784 35.46 35.10 -55.74
C ALA A 784 34.59 34.04 -56.43
N ALA A 785 34.84 32.76 -56.15
CA ALA A 785 34.01 31.66 -56.65
C ALA A 785 32.57 31.75 -56.12
N ALA A 786 32.39 32.10 -54.83
CA ALA A 786 31.07 32.27 -54.23
C ALA A 786 30.25 33.40 -54.88
N VAL A 787 30.90 34.53 -55.21
CA VAL A 787 30.25 35.63 -55.94
C VAL A 787 29.84 35.19 -57.35
N ALA A 788 30.70 34.47 -58.07
CA ALA A 788 30.39 33.98 -59.42
C ALA A 788 29.24 32.96 -59.44
N LEU A 789 29.17 32.11 -58.41
CA LEU A 789 28.13 31.09 -58.23
C LEU A 789 26.83 31.61 -57.60
N ASN A 790 26.74 32.91 -57.32
CA ASN A 790 25.62 33.55 -56.61
C ASN A 790 25.28 32.83 -55.28
N THR A 791 26.31 32.49 -54.49
CA THR A 791 26.18 31.80 -53.21
C THR A 791 27.00 32.49 -52.12
N GLN A 792 26.74 32.17 -50.86
CA GLN A 792 27.52 32.71 -49.74
C GLN A 792 28.82 31.92 -49.54
N TRP A 793 29.92 32.63 -49.24
CA TRP A 793 31.23 32.02 -48.98
C TRP A 793 31.18 30.91 -47.91
N ASN A 794 30.48 31.16 -46.80
CA ASN A 794 30.30 30.17 -45.72
C ASN A 794 29.64 28.88 -46.23
N THR A 795 28.67 29.01 -47.13
CA THR A 795 27.95 27.88 -47.73
C THR A 795 28.86 27.09 -48.66
N LEU A 796 29.62 27.76 -49.52
CA LEU A 796 30.53 27.10 -50.46
C LEU A 796 31.71 26.42 -49.74
N ASN A 797 32.28 27.08 -48.73
CA ASN A 797 33.35 26.51 -47.90
C ASN A 797 32.87 25.28 -47.12
N TYR A 798 31.66 25.34 -46.56
CA TYR A 798 31.04 24.20 -45.90
C TYR A 798 30.78 23.02 -46.86
N GLN A 799 30.29 23.31 -48.07
CA GLN A 799 30.03 22.29 -49.08
C GLN A 799 31.32 21.58 -49.53
N LEU A 800 32.39 22.34 -49.77
CA LEU A 800 33.70 21.80 -50.14
C LEU A 800 34.28 20.92 -49.03
N LYS A 801 34.35 21.43 -47.79
CA LYS A 801 34.87 20.65 -46.65
C LYS A 801 34.09 19.35 -46.45
N ARG A 802 32.76 19.41 -46.52
CA ARG A 802 31.93 18.24 -46.30
C ARG A 802 32.08 17.19 -47.39
N ILE A 803 32.31 17.59 -48.64
CA ILE A 803 32.59 16.64 -49.72
C ILE A 803 33.99 16.04 -49.55
N GLU A 804 35.01 16.82 -49.22
CA GLU A 804 36.37 16.31 -49.01
C GLU A 804 36.44 15.35 -47.79
N GLU A 805 35.74 15.67 -46.70
CA GLU A 805 35.57 14.79 -45.54
C GLU A 805 34.88 13.47 -45.92
N THR A 806 33.89 13.52 -46.83
CA THR A 806 33.16 12.33 -47.27
C THR A 806 33.95 11.51 -48.30
N ALA A 807 34.69 12.18 -49.18
CA ALA A 807 35.54 11.55 -50.20
C ALA A 807 36.84 10.98 -49.61
N GLY A 808 37.29 11.53 -48.46
CA GLY A 808 38.49 11.09 -47.75
C GLY A 808 39.79 11.73 -48.25
N PHE A 809 39.72 12.70 -49.18
CA PHE A 809 40.88 13.40 -49.73
C PHE A 809 40.55 14.84 -50.14
N THR A 810 41.59 15.67 -50.26
CA THR A 810 41.49 17.06 -50.69
C THR A 810 41.24 17.12 -52.20
N ILE A 811 40.11 17.69 -52.62
CA ILE A 811 39.71 17.80 -54.04
C ILE A 811 40.24 19.10 -54.64
N ILE A 812 40.14 20.22 -53.92
CA ILE A 812 40.60 21.54 -54.36
C ILE A 812 41.76 22.00 -53.47
N GLU A 813 42.91 22.25 -54.04
CA GLU A 813 44.01 22.92 -53.37
C GLU A 813 43.71 24.42 -53.24
N ARG A 814 43.96 24.99 -52.05
CA ARG A 814 43.66 26.41 -51.74
C ARG A 814 44.79 27.34 -52.22
N SER A 815 45.35 27.02 -53.38
CA SER A 815 46.29 27.83 -54.14
C SER A 815 45.61 29.09 -54.70
N ARG A 816 46.41 30.04 -55.19
CA ARG A 816 45.92 31.24 -55.87
C ARG A 816 46.47 31.25 -57.30
N PRO A 817 45.68 30.91 -58.33
CA PRO A 817 44.25 30.55 -58.30
C PRO A 817 43.98 29.14 -57.77
N LEU A 818 42.73 28.84 -57.39
CA LEU A 818 42.31 27.52 -56.91
C LEU A 818 42.53 26.45 -57.99
N THR A 819 43.22 25.37 -57.63
CA THR A 819 43.52 24.25 -58.53
C THR A 819 42.97 22.94 -57.96
N ALA A 820 42.51 22.04 -58.84
CA ALA A 820 42.17 20.69 -58.42
C ALA A 820 43.46 19.88 -58.19
N THR A 821 43.51 19.10 -57.10
CA THR A 821 44.58 18.12 -56.87
C THR A 821 44.51 17.01 -57.92
N ASP A 822 45.53 16.17 -58.07
CA ASP A 822 45.50 15.12 -59.09
C ASP A 822 44.38 14.09 -58.84
N GLN A 823 44.10 13.74 -57.58
CA GLN A 823 42.92 12.96 -57.21
C GLN A 823 41.62 13.75 -57.40
N GLY A 824 41.64 15.05 -57.13
CA GLY A 824 40.52 15.95 -57.35
C GLY A 824 40.12 16.09 -58.81
N LYS A 825 41.07 16.11 -59.75
CA LYS A 825 40.79 16.16 -61.21
C LYS A 825 40.02 14.92 -61.66
N VAL A 826 40.42 13.73 -61.21
CA VAL A 826 39.73 12.47 -61.53
C VAL A 826 38.31 12.47 -60.95
N PHE A 827 38.16 12.90 -59.69
CA PHE A 827 36.86 12.99 -59.04
C PHE A 827 35.92 14.01 -59.71
N LEU A 828 36.44 15.17 -60.11
CA LEU A 828 35.67 16.19 -60.82
C LEU A 828 35.29 15.73 -62.24
N ALA A 829 36.17 15.04 -62.96
CA ALA A 829 35.84 14.47 -64.27
C ALA A 829 34.72 13.42 -64.17
N GLU A 830 34.75 12.56 -63.14
CA GLU A 830 33.66 11.62 -62.84
C GLU A 830 32.35 12.37 -62.51
N ALA A 831 32.42 13.41 -61.67
CA ALA A 831 31.26 14.23 -61.33
C ALA A 831 30.64 14.92 -62.56
N GLU A 832 31.47 15.44 -63.47
CA GLU A 832 31.04 16.09 -64.71
C GLU A 832 30.32 15.11 -65.63
N ALA A 833 30.90 13.93 -65.86
CA ALA A 833 30.27 12.88 -66.67
C ALA A 833 28.90 12.47 -66.11
N LEU A 834 28.80 12.27 -64.79
CA LEU A 834 27.55 11.89 -64.13
C LEU A 834 26.48 13.00 -64.17
N LEU A 835 26.90 14.27 -64.02
CA LEU A 835 25.99 15.40 -64.09
C LEU A 835 25.46 15.65 -65.50
N ASN A 836 26.24 15.37 -66.53
CA ASN A 836 25.81 15.44 -67.94
C ASN A 836 24.74 14.39 -68.28
N HIS A 837 24.72 13.25 -67.60
CA HIS A 837 23.66 12.25 -67.76
C HIS A 837 22.34 12.62 -67.06
N LEU A 838 22.33 13.63 -66.18
CA LEU A 838 21.14 14.13 -65.47
C LEU A 838 20.55 15.41 -66.09
N ALA A 839 21.24 16.01 -67.07
CA ALA A 839 20.76 17.14 -67.85
C ALA A 839 19.90 16.63 -69.02
#